data_AF-A0A6I7N777-F1
#
_entry.id   AF-A0A6I7N777-F1
#
_cell.length_a   1.000
_cell.length_b   1.000
_cell.length_c   1.000
_cell.angle_alpha   90.00
_cell.angle_beta   90.00
_cell.angle_gamma   90.00
#
_symmetry.space_group_name_H-M   'P 1'
#
loop_
_entity.id
_entity.type
_entity.pdbx_description
1 polymer ?
#
loop_
_entity_poly.entity_id
_entity_poly.type
_entity_poly.pdbx_seq_one_letter_code
_entity_poly.pdbx_strand_id
1 'polypeptide(L)'
;MPAARPLFDYPKYWAECFGPAPFLPMSRAEMDQLGWDSCDIIIVTGDAYVDHPSFGMAVIGRLLEAQGFRVGIISQPDWQSKDAFMQLGKPNLFFGIAAGNMDSMINRYTADRKVRSDDAYTPGGKGGSRPDRASLVYSQRCREAFKDVPIILGGIEASLRRIAHYDYWQDKVRRSILLDARADLLLFGNAERAIVEVAQRISRGDSVADMTDIRGTAFIRKDSPQGWFELDSSRIDRPGKVDKIINPYVNTQDTSACAVEQAKGDSQATESDVQVLELLPHPRLERDRTVIRLPAYEKVKGDPVLYAHANRVLHLETNPGNARALVQRHGDQEVWFNPPPIPLSTEEMDYVFDLPYARVPHPVYGDAKIPAYDMIRFSVNIMRGCFGGCTFCSITEHEGRIIQNRSHDSIIREIEAIRDTVPGFTGVISDLGGPTANMYRVACKSREIEASCRKPSCVYPGICENLDTDHSSLIGLYRKARELPGVKKILIASGLRYDLAVESPEYVRELVTHHVGGYLKIAPEHTENGPLDKMMKPGIGSYDRFKQMFEKYSKEAGKEQYLIPYFIAAHPGTTDEDMMNLALWLKRNGFRADQVQAFYPSPMASATAMYHSGKNPLRKVSYKSESVGTVKGERQRRLHKAFLRYHDPNNWPLLRETLKAMGRSDLIGNSKQHLIPTFQPAVDSYQSARRKNSTPAGSPKAGRLLTQHTGLPPRETGKRKSAKGKPRPGAR
;
A
#
# COMPACT_ATOMS: atom_id res chain seq x y z
N MET A 1 -1.20 -7.42 -23.79
CA MET A 1 -0.39 -7.86 -22.63
C MET A 1 0.16 -9.25 -22.92
N PRO A 2 1.32 -9.64 -22.38
CA PRO A 2 1.83 -11.00 -22.57
C PRO A 2 0.85 -12.02 -21.96
N ALA A 3 0.68 -13.17 -22.59
CA ALA A 3 -0.09 -14.26 -22.01
C ALA A 3 0.70 -14.84 -20.82
N ALA A 4 0.04 -14.96 -19.66
CA ALA A 4 0.60 -15.63 -18.49
C ALA A 4 -0.07 -16.99 -18.33
N ARG A 5 0.69 -17.99 -17.86
CA ARG A 5 0.12 -19.29 -17.53
C ARG A 5 -0.88 -19.15 -16.37
N PRO A 6 -2.14 -19.61 -16.52
CA PRO A 6 -3.10 -19.60 -15.43
C PRO A 6 -2.62 -20.39 -14.21
N LEU A 7 -2.95 -19.91 -13.01
CA LEU A 7 -2.52 -20.56 -11.75
C LEU A 7 -2.99 -22.02 -11.62
N PHE A 8 -4.16 -22.34 -12.16
CA PHE A 8 -4.74 -23.69 -12.10
C PHE A 8 -4.25 -24.63 -13.22
N ASP A 9 -3.43 -24.14 -14.16
CA ASP A 9 -2.90 -24.94 -15.28
C ASP A 9 -1.55 -25.61 -14.96
N TYR A 10 -0.98 -25.37 -13.78
CA TYR A 10 0.26 -26.00 -13.36
C TYR A 10 0.02 -27.47 -12.97
N PRO A 11 0.93 -28.40 -13.34
CA PRO A 11 0.84 -29.77 -12.85
C PRO A 11 1.00 -29.75 -11.34
N LYS A 12 0.09 -30.42 -10.64
CA LYS A 12 0.17 -30.51 -9.19
C LYS A 12 1.38 -31.34 -8.78
N TYR A 13 1.99 -30.95 -7.66
CA TYR A 13 3.08 -31.68 -7.04
C TYR A 13 2.57 -32.99 -6.43
N TRP A 14 3.45 -34.00 -6.31
CA TRP A 14 3.07 -35.37 -5.94
C TRP A 14 2.29 -35.49 -4.63
N ALA A 15 2.52 -34.55 -3.70
CA ALA A 15 1.89 -34.55 -2.39
C ALA A 15 0.43 -34.06 -2.41
N GLU A 16 -0.15 -33.81 -3.59
CA GLU A 16 -1.59 -33.55 -3.74
C GLU A 16 -2.46 -34.68 -3.18
N CYS A 17 -1.93 -35.91 -3.09
CA CYS A 17 -2.63 -37.08 -2.58
C CYS A 17 -3.06 -36.95 -1.10
N PHE A 18 -2.41 -36.08 -0.32
CA PHE A 18 -2.80 -35.80 1.06
C PHE A 18 -4.06 -34.92 1.18
N GLY A 19 -4.44 -34.24 0.10
CA GLY A 19 -5.53 -33.26 0.12
C GLY A 19 -5.21 -32.01 0.96
N PRO A 20 -6.16 -31.06 1.05
CA PRO A 20 -5.96 -29.84 1.82
C PRO A 20 -6.04 -30.10 3.32
N ALA A 21 -5.10 -29.56 4.09
CA ALA A 21 -5.10 -29.62 5.54
C ALA A 21 -6.19 -28.71 6.13
N PRO A 22 -6.82 -29.04 7.27
CA PRO A 22 -7.75 -28.13 7.95
C PRO A 22 -7.11 -26.77 8.28
N PHE A 23 -5.85 -26.81 8.70
CA PHE A 23 -4.96 -25.67 8.86
C PHE A 23 -3.57 -26.07 8.37
N LEU A 24 -2.80 -25.10 7.85
CA LEU A 24 -1.38 -25.34 7.60
C LEU A 24 -0.67 -25.63 8.93
N PRO A 25 0.11 -26.72 9.05
CA PRO A 25 0.70 -27.11 10.33
C PRO A 25 1.70 -26.06 10.84
N MET A 26 1.62 -25.78 12.14
CA MET A 26 2.52 -24.93 12.90
C MET A 26 3.50 -25.70 13.77
N SER A 27 3.27 -27.01 13.96
CA SER A 27 4.10 -27.89 14.79
C SER A 27 4.35 -29.26 14.17
N ARG A 28 5.35 -30.00 14.68
CA ARG A 28 5.57 -31.41 14.30
C ARG A 28 4.38 -32.31 14.62
N ALA A 29 3.75 -32.12 15.77
CA ALA A 29 2.60 -32.93 16.16
C ALA A 29 1.43 -32.80 15.16
N GLU A 30 1.22 -31.62 14.59
CA GLU A 30 0.21 -31.40 13.54
C GLU A 30 0.61 -32.05 12.21
N MET A 31 1.91 -32.04 11.88
CA MET A 31 2.40 -32.77 10.71
C MET A 31 2.21 -34.28 10.85
N ASP A 32 2.48 -34.84 12.02
CA ASP A 32 2.25 -36.25 12.31
C ASP A 32 0.77 -36.62 12.14
N GLN A 33 -0.15 -35.73 12.57
CA GLN A 33 -1.59 -35.90 12.36
C GLN A 33 -1.99 -35.87 10.87
N LEU A 34 -1.29 -35.09 10.06
CA LEU A 34 -1.47 -35.01 8.60
C LEU A 34 -0.75 -36.16 7.86
N GLY A 35 0.04 -36.98 8.56
CA GLY A 35 0.87 -38.03 7.96
C GLY A 35 2.08 -37.48 7.18
N TRP A 36 2.54 -36.27 7.52
CA TRP A 36 3.65 -35.61 6.83
C TRP A 36 4.97 -35.82 7.58
N ASP A 37 5.98 -36.37 6.91
CA ASP A 37 7.34 -36.49 7.44
C ASP A 37 8.13 -35.17 7.42
N SER A 38 7.79 -34.28 6.49
CA SER A 38 8.49 -33.04 6.18
C SER A 38 7.56 -32.04 5.48
N CYS A 39 7.89 -30.76 5.56
CA CYS A 39 7.26 -29.74 4.73
C CYS A 39 8.09 -29.55 3.46
N ASP A 40 7.44 -29.34 2.32
CA ASP A 40 8.14 -28.95 1.11
C ASP A 40 8.51 -27.47 1.16
N ILE A 41 7.59 -26.65 1.69
CA ILE A 41 7.76 -25.21 1.83
C ILE A 41 7.39 -24.80 3.25
N ILE A 42 8.20 -23.95 3.88
CA ILE A 42 7.88 -23.36 5.18
C ILE A 42 7.74 -21.86 5.04
N ILE A 43 6.59 -21.32 5.43
CA ILE A 43 6.31 -19.90 5.47
C ILE A 43 6.63 -19.35 6.86
N VAL A 44 7.44 -18.31 6.95
CA VAL A 44 7.73 -17.59 8.19
C VAL A 44 7.08 -16.21 8.15
N THR A 45 6.26 -15.91 9.16
CA THR A 45 5.48 -14.67 9.23
C THR A 45 5.60 -13.98 10.58
N GLY A 46 5.60 -12.65 10.58
CA GLY A 46 5.56 -11.83 11.79
C GLY A 46 4.17 -11.69 12.41
N ASP A 47 3.10 -12.11 11.72
CA ASP A 47 1.73 -12.10 12.21
C ASP A 47 1.33 -13.42 12.88
N ALA A 48 0.29 -13.39 13.72
CA ALA A 48 -0.44 -14.62 14.07
C ALA A 48 -1.01 -15.29 12.81
N TYR A 49 -1.01 -16.63 12.80
CA TYR A 49 -1.65 -17.39 11.72
C TYR A 49 -3.18 -17.32 11.85
N VAL A 50 -3.79 -16.52 10.97
CA VAL A 50 -5.23 -16.49 10.76
C VAL A 50 -5.48 -17.00 9.34
N ASP A 51 -6.17 -18.12 9.22
CA ASP A 51 -6.39 -18.78 7.93
C ASP A 51 -7.56 -18.12 7.19
N HIS A 52 -7.30 -16.92 6.65
CA HIS A 52 -8.32 -16.05 6.07
C HIS A 52 -7.80 -15.39 4.78
N PRO A 53 -8.63 -15.20 3.74
CA PRO A 53 -8.23 -14.59 2.47
C PRO A 53 -7.82 -13.11 2.53
N SER A 54 -7.81 -12.51 3.73
CA SER A 54 -7.33 -11.15 3.99
C SER A 54 -5.94 -11.14 4.63
N PHE A 55 -5.38 -12.32 4.92
CA PHE A 55 -4.04 -12.49 5.44
C PHE A 55 -3.15 -13.04 4.31
N GLY A 56 -2.22 -12.23 3.80
CA GLY A 56 -1.43 -12.55 2.61
C GLY A 56 -0.66 -13.87 2.74
N MET A 57 -0.16 -14.20 3.95
CA MET A 57 0.56 -15.46 4.17
C MET A 57 -0.34 -16.68 4.15
N ALA A 58 -1.62 -16.54 4.57
CA ALA A 58 -2.61 -17.60 4.41
C ALA A 58 -2.96 -17.80 2.93
N VAL A 59 -3.13 -16.70 2.18
CA VAL A 59 -3.37 -16.77 0.72
C VAL A 59 -2.24 -17.49 0.00
N ILE A 60 -0.99 -17.10 0.26
CA ILE A 60 0.18 -17.73 -0.38
C ILE A 60 0.33 -19.19 0.06
N GLY A 61 0.12 -19.49 1.34
CA GLY A 61 0.20 -20.86 1.86
C GLY A 61 -0.86 -21.78 1.27
N ARG A 62 -2.13 -21.35 1.23
CA ARG A 62 -3.23 -22.09 0.61
C ARG A 62 -3.04 -22.23 -0.89
N LEU A 63 -2.53 -21.20 -1.57
CA LEU A 63 -2.22 -21.30 -3.00
C LEU A 63 -1.17 -22.38 -3.25
N LEU A 64 -0.07 -22.40 -2.50
CA LEU A 64 0.98 -23.41 -2.64
C LEU A 64 0.48 -24.82 -2.30
N GLU A 65 -0.36 -24.96 -1.27
CA GLU A 65 -1.04 -26.23 -0.95
C GLU A 65 -1.94 -26.69 -2.11
N ALA A 66 -2.69 -25.77 -2.74
CA ALA A 66 -3.53 -26.07 -3.89
C ALA A 66 -2.73 -26.50 -5.15
N GLN A 67 -1.44 -26.15 -5.20
CA GLN A 67 -0.48 -26.67 -6.19
C GLN A 67 0.07 -28.06 -5.83
N GLY A 68 -0.37 -28.65 -4.72
CA GLY A 68 0.02 -30.00 -4.27
C GLY A 68 1.24 -30.04 -3.35
N PHE A 69 1.75 -28.90 -2.87
CA PHE A 69 2.90 -28.86 -1.95
C PHE A 69 2.46 -29.02 -0.49
N ARG A 70 3.30 -29.65 0.34
CA ARG A 70 3.11 -29.66 1.79
C ARG A 70 3.67 -28.38 2.38
N VAL A 71 2.78 -27.50 2.86
CA VAL A 71 3.16 -26.17 3.32
C VAL A 71 2.97 -26.05 4.83
N GLY A 72 4.04 -25.70 5.55
CA GLY A 72 3.98 -25.38 6.97
C GLY A 72 4.10 -23.88 7.24
N ILE A 73 3.65 -23.42 8.41
CA ILE A 73 3.74 -22.00 8.79
C ILE A 73 4.37 -21.82 10.18
N ILE A 74 5.37 -20.95 10.27
CA ILE A 74 6.01 -20.51 11.51
C ILE A 74 5.56 -19.06 11.75
N SER A 75 4.63 -18.87 12.67
CA SER A 75 4.07 -17.56 13.01
C SER A 75 4.68 -16.98 14.29
N GLN A 76 5.15 -15.74 14.22
CA GLN A 76 5.77 -15.01 15.33
C GLN A 76 6.86 -15.82 16.08
N PRO A 77 7.83 -16.43 15.37
CA PRO A 77 8.88 -17.19 16.04
C PRO A 77 9.71 -16.27 16.95
N ASP A 78 10.20 -16.83 18.06
CA ASP A 78 11.21 -16.15 18.87
C ASP A 78 12.50 -15.97 18.06
N TRP A 79 12.79 -14.73 17.70
CA TRP A 79 13.94 -14.38 16.86
C TRP A 79 15.26 -14.30 17.64
N GLN A 80 15.25 -14.54 18.95
CA GLN A 80 16.47 -14.60 19.75
C GLN A 80 17.25 -15.90 19.54
N SER A 81 16.57 -16.99 19.16
CA SER A 81 17.18 -18.29 18.83
C SER A 81 16.83 -18.77 17.42
N LYS A 82 17.73 -19.53 16.80
CA LYS A 82 17.44 -20.26 15.55
C LYS A 82 16.47 -21.43 15.75
N ASP A 83 16.36 -21.95 16.98
CA ASP A 83 15.59 -23.17 17.26
C ASP A 83 14.10 -23.00 16.95
N ALA A 84 13.56 -21.80 17.16
CA ALA A 84 12.19 -21.47 16.79
C ALA A 84 11.91 -21.62 15.28
N PHE A 85 12.95 -21.47 14.44
CA PHE A 85 12.87 -21.64 12.99
C PHE A 85 13.10 -23.09 12.55
N MET A 86 13.49 -23.97 13.48
CA MET A 86 13.69 -25.40 13.28
C MET A 86 12.50 -26.24 13.74
N GLN A 87 11.43 -25.63 14.27
CA GLN A 87 10.28 -26.35 14.83
C GLN A 87 9.55 -27.24 13.80
N LEU A 88 9.57 -26.86 12.53
CA LEU A 88 9.07 -27.64 11.38
C LEU A 88 10.21 -28.30 10.59
N GLY A 89 11.41 -28.36 11.17
CA GLY A 89 12.65 -28.85 10.58
C GLY A 89 12.99 -28.26 9.21
N LYS A 90 13.74 -29.02 8.42
CA LYS A 90 14.25 -28.57 7.12
C LYS A 90 13.15 -28.70 6.06
N PRO A 91 12.83 -27.63 5.31
CA PRO A 91 11.93 -27.73 4.17
C PRO A 91 12.65 -28.39 2.98
N ASN A 92 11.91 -29.11 2.14
CA ASN A 92 12.49 -29.79 0.97
C ASN A 92 12.84 -28.82 -0.17
N LEU A 93 12.10 -27.71 -0.30
CA LEU A 93 12.24 -26.75 -1.40
C LEU A 93 12.82 -25.41 -0.91
N PHE A 94 12.11 -24.65 -0.06
CA PHE A 94 12.58 -23.33 0.39
C PHE A 94 11.84 -22.79 1.63
N PHE A 95 12.40 -21.72 2.22
CA PHE A 95 11.71 -20.85 3.18
C PHE A 95 11.11 -19.63 2.48
N GLY A 96 9.81 -19.40 2.66
CA GLY A 96 9.11 -18.17 2.25
C GLY A 96 8.99 -17.21 3.43
N ILE A 97 9.54 -16.01 3.35
CA ILE A 97 9.65 -15.10 4.50
C ILE A 97 8.94 -13.77 4.25
N ALA A 98 8.07 -13.37 5.19
CA ALA A 98 7.44 -12.06 5.21
C ALA A 98 7.33 -11.48 6.63
N ALA A 99 7.36 -10.15 6.74
CA ALA A 99 7.15 -9.47 8.02
C ALA A 99 5.70 -9.55 8.55
N GLY A 100 4.76 -10.01 7.71
CA GLY A 100 3.32 -10.04 7.95
C GLY A 100 2.53 -9.20 6.94
N ASN A 101 1.27 -8.93 7.24
CA ASN A 101 0.35 -8.08 6.47
C ASN A 101 0.67 -6.59 6.58
N MET A 102 1.50 -6.20 7.53
CA MET A 102 1.95 -4.82 7.71
C MET A 102 3.46 -4.80 7.95
N ASP A 103 4.09 -3.69 7.55
CA ASP A 103 5.50 -3.41 7.84
C ASP A 103 5.78 -3.46 9.36
N SER A 104 6.86 -4.16 9.75
CA SER A 104 7.17 -4.38 11.17
C SER A 104 7.46 -3.08 11.92
N MET A 105 8.02 -2.08 11.25
CA MET A 105 8.32 -0.78 11.86
C MET A 105 7.04 0.05 12.04
N ILE A 106 6.14 0.04 11.05
CA ILE A 106 4.83 0.72 11.16
C ILE A 106 3.98 0.09 12.26
N ASN A 107 4.11 -1.22 12.44
CA ASN A 107 3.39 -1.94 13.49
C ASN A 107 3.89 -1.58 14.89
N ARG A 108 5.20 -1.39 15.05
CA ARG A 108 5.80 -1.09 16.37
C ARG A 108 5.84 0.40 16.70
N TYR A 109 5.90 1.28 15.71
CA TYR A 109 6.12 2.71 15.94
C TYR A 109 5.03 3.58 15.30
N THR A 110 4.83 4.78 15.84
CA THR A 110 4.01 5.83 15.21
C THR A 110 4.84 6.63 14.20
N ALA A 111 4.17 7.43 13.36
CA ALA A 111 4.84 8.35 12.44
C ALA A 111 5.70 9.43 13.14
N ASP A 112 5.60 9.56 14.47
CA ASP A 112 6.43 10.43 15.31
C ASP A 112 7.47 9.63 16.10
N ARG A 113 7.80 8.40 15.66
CA ARG A 113 8.80 7.50 16.28
C ARG A 113 8.50 7.07 17.72
N LYS A 114 7.24 7.15 18.15
CA LYS A 114 6.82 6.63 19.47
C LYS A 114 6.47 5.16 19.39
N VAL A 115 6.94 4.36 20.34
CA VAL A 115 6.61 2.94 20.43
C VAL A 115 5.13 2.76 20.75
N ARG A 116 4.48 1.83 20.05
CA ARG A 116 3.10 1.40 20.29
C ARG A 116 3.09 0.31 21.37
N SER A 117 2.11 0.38 22.24
CA SER A 117 1.90 -0.62 23.30
C SER A 117 1.16 -1.86 22.82
N ASP A 118 0.65 -1.84 21.59
CA ASP A 118 -0.24 -2.85 21.02
C ASP A 118 0.13 -3.20 19.57
N ASP A 119 -0.21 -4.43 19.17
CA ASP A 119 -0.07 -4.94 17.81
C ASP A 119 -1.38 -5.62 17.39
N ALA A 120 -2.01 -5.14 16.32
CA ALA A 120 -3.31 -5.64 15.88
C ALA A 120 -3.27 -7.09 15.35
N TYR A 121 -2.10 -7.58 14.94
CA TYR A 121 -1.90 -8.90 14.34
C TYR A 121 -1.31 -9.92 15.31
N THR A 122 -1.22 -9.57 16.60
CA THR A 122 -0.67 -10.43 17.65
C THR A 122 -1.79 -10.93 18.59
N PRO A 123 -1.74 -12.18 19.08
CA PRO A 123 -2.72 -12.68 20.05
C PRO A 123 -2.75 -11.85 21.33
N GLY A 124 -3.95 -11.46 21.76
CA GLY A 124 -4.17 -10.56 22.90
C GLY A 124 -3.81 -9.10 22.62
N GLY A 125 -3.44 -8.73 21.39
CA GLY A 125 -3.04 -7.38 21.03
C GLY A 125 -1.71 -6.92 21.63
N LYS A 126 -0.86 -7.87 22.06
CA LYS A 126 0.40 -7.56 22.76
C LYS A 126 1.42 -6.94 21.79
N GLY A 127 1.98 -5.78 22.16
CA GLY A 127 3.08 -5.19 21.40
C GLY A 127 4.39 -5.97 21.58
N GLY A 128 5.23 -6.00 20.55
CA GLY A 128 6.60 -6.50 20.66
C GLY A 128 6.80 -8.00 20.44
N SER A 129 5.86 -8.70 19.81
CA SER A 129 5.99 -10.13 19.43
C SER A 129 6.69 -10.38 18.09
N ARG A 130 7.26 -9.34 17.47
CA ARG A 130 8.10 -9.46 16.26
C ARG A 130 9.26 -8.46 16.32
N PRO A 131 10.40 -8.73 15.66
CA PRO A 131 11.52 -7.82 15.63
C PRO A 131 11.29 -6.64 14.68
N ASP A 132 12.09 -5.59 14.88
CA ASP A 132 12.21 -4.50 13.91
C ASP A 132 12.86 -5.00 12.62
N ARG A 133 12.29 -4.67 11.47
CA ARG A 133 12.70 -5.19 10.15
C ARG A 133 12.66 -6.72 10.13
N ALA A 134 11.50 -7.26 10.48
CA ALA A 134 11.28 -8.69 10.66
C ALA A 134 11.76 -9.53 9.48
N SER A 135 11.57 -9.08 8.24
CA SER A 135 12.07 -9.79 7.05
C SER A 135 13.60 -9.99 7.06
N LEU A 136 14.37 -9.03 7.59
CA LEU A 136 15.83 -9.18 7.70
C LEU A 136 16.20 -10.23 8.76
N VAL A 137 15.62 -10.10 9.95
CA VAL A 137 15.95 -10.95 11.10
C VAL A 137 15.54 -12.39 10.81
N TYR A 138 14.33 -12.61 10.29
CA TYR A 138 13.84 -13.94 9.97
C TYR A 138 14.67 -14.62 8.89
N SER A 139 15.08 -13.91 7.83
CA SER A 139 15.99 -14.47 6.81
C SER A 139 17.32 -14.92 7.40
N GLN A 140 17.91 -14.11 8.28
CA GLN A 140 19.18 -14.46 8.93
C GLN A 140 19.03 -15.69 9.84
N ARG A 141 17.93 -15.80 10.58
CA ARG A 141 17.65 -16.97 11.43
C ARG A 141 17.34 -18.23 10.64
N CYS A 142 16.59 -18.14 9.53
CA CYS A 142 16.41 -19.28 8.64
C CYS A 142 17.74 -19.74 8.03
N ARG A 143 18.62 -18.81 7.63
CA ARG A 143 19.95 -19.14 7.11
C ARG A 143 20.85 -19.80 8.18
N GLU A 144 20.73 -19.35 9.43
CA GLU A 144 21.44 -19.92 10.57
C GLU A 144 20.93 -21.34 10.92
N ALA A 145 19.62 -21.57 10.79
CA ALA A 145 18.99 -22.86 11.00
C ALA A 145 19.37 -23.87 9.89
N PHE A 146 19.27 -23.46 8.62
CA PHE A 146 19.58 -24.31 7.47
C PHE A 146 20.29 -23.52 6.36
N LYS A 147 21.61 -23.68 6.29
CA LYS A 147 22.47 -22.89 5.38
C LYS A 147 22.16 -23.08 3.91
N ASP A 148 21.85 -24.31 3.49
CA ASP A 148 21.73 -24.70 2.08
C ASP A 148 20.30 -24.59 1.54
N VAL A 149 19.35 -24.16 2.37
CA VAL A 149 17.95 -24.01 1.95
C VAL A 149 17.76 -22.64 1.30
N PRO A 150 17.15 -22.55 0.11
CA PRO A 150 16.82 -21.28 -0.51
C PRO A 150 15.88 -20.43 0.35
N ILE A 151 16.09 -19.12 0.35
CA ILE A 151 15.28 -18.13 1.04
C ILE A 151 14.62 -17.21 0.02
N ILE A 152 13.29 -17.26 -0.03
CA ILE A 152 12.45 -16.45 -0.90
C ILE A 152 11.75 -15.37 -0.05
N LEU A 153 12.11 -14.11 -0.28
CA LEU A 153 11.51 -12.97 0.41
C LEU A 153 10.23 -12.49 -0.27
N GLY A 154 9.25 -12.06 0.52
CA GLY A 154 8.04 -11.44 0.01
C GLY A 154 7.34 -10.50 1.01
N GLY A 155 6.13 -10.10 0.66
CA GLY A 155 5.29 -9.21 1.46
C GLY A 155 5.64 -7.73 1.33
N ILE A 156 4.85 -6.88 2.00
CA ILE A 156 4.93 -5.42 1.89
C ILE A 156 6.33 -4.90 2.28
N GLU A 157 6.89 -5.41 3.38
CA GLU A 157 8.17 -4.92 3.90
C GLU A 157 9.34 -5.13 2.92
N ALA A 158 9.41 -6.30 2.29
CA ALA A 158 10.45 -6.63 1.31
C ALA A 158 10.19 -5.95 -0.04
N SER A 159 8.95 -6.03 -0.53
CA SER A 159 8.54 -5.45 -1.81
C SER A 159 8.87 -3.96 -1.90
N LEU A 160 8.56 -3.19 -0.85
CA LEU A 160 8.78 -1.74 -0.81
C LEU A 160 10.23 -1.33 -0.50
N ARG A 161 11.13 -2.28 -0.23
CA ARG A 161 12.57 -2.05 0.03
C ARG A 161 13.49 -2.75 -0.95
N ARG A 162 12.96 -3.20 -2.09
CA ARG A 162 13.70 -3.96 -3.10
C ARG A 162 14.85 -3.15 -3.74
N ILE A 163 14.76 -1.82 -3.76
CA ILE A 163 15.79 -0.92 -4.29
C ILE A 163 16.43 -0.09 -3.16
N ALA A 164 17.52 0.64 -3.42
CA ALA A 164 17.98 1.70 -2.53
C ALA A 164 16.82 2.62 -2.12
N HIS A 165 16.59 2.74 -0.81
CA HIS A 165 15.42 3.40 -0.26
C HIS A 165 15.80 4.22 0.98
N TYR A 166 15.11 5.33 1.18
CA TYR A 166 15.20 6.11 2.40
C TYR A 166 14.48 5.40 3.56
N ASP A 167 15.22 5.12 4.63
CA ASP A 167 14.69 4.56 5.88
C ASP A 167 14.41 5.69 6.86
N TYR A 168 13.13 6.02 7.05
CA TYR A 168 12.68 7.10 7.94
C TYR A 168 13.17 6.93 9.39
N TRP A 169 13.32 5.68 9.85
CA TRP A 169 13.67 5.38 11.23
C TRP A 169 15.13 5.68 11.55
N GLN A 170 16.04 5.41 10.60
CA GLN A 170 17.47 5.70 10.72
C GLN A 170 17.90 6.99 10.03
N ASP A 171 16.97 7.71 9.38
CA ASP A 171 17.22 8.93 8.62
C ASP A 171 18.37 8.79 7.61
N LYS A 172 18.39 7.68 6.87
CA LYS A 172 19.43 7.40 5.87
C LYS A 172 18.91 6.59 4.70
N VAL A 173 19.59 6.68 3.57
CA VAL A 173 19.37 5.76 2.44
C VAL A 173 20.04 4.42 2.75
N ARG A 174 19.27 3.33 2.68
CA ARG A 174 19.73 1.94 2.80
C ARG A 174 19.84 1.29 1.43
N ARG A 175 20.58 0.18 1.39
CA ARG A 175 20.68 -0.70 0.21
C ARG A 175 19.36 -1.46 0.01
N SER A 176 19.29 -2.23 -1.08
CA SER A 176 18.22 -3.21 -1.27
C SER A 176 18.15 -4.17 -0.08
N ILE A 177 16.93 -4.45 0.39
CA ILE A 177 16.68 -5.43 1.45
C ILE A 177 17.18 -6.83 1.06
N LEU A 178 17.22 -7.16 -0.24
CA LEU A 178 17.69 -8.46 -0.73
C LEU A 178 19.14 -8.72 -0.31
N LEU A 179 20.00 -7.71 -0.40
CA LEU A 179 21.40 -7.76 0.01
C LEU A 179 21.55 -7.86 1.54
N ASP A 180 20.81 -7.02 2.27
CA ASP A 180 20.88 -6.96 3.74
C ASP A 180 20.33 -8.26 4.39
N ALA A 181 19.34 -8.90 3.78
CA ALA A 181 18.72 -10.13 4.24
C ALA A 181 19.50 -11.39 3.88
N ARG A 182 20.38 -11.31 2.87
CA ARG A 182 21.04 -12.48 2.25
C ARG A 182 20.05 -13.55 1.77
N ALA A 183 18.94 -13.08 1.21
CA ALA A 183 17.97 -13.95 0.56
C ALA A 183 18.40 -14.23 -0.88
N ASP A 184 17.94 -15.35 -1.43
CA ASP A 184 18.32 -15.81 -2.76
C ASP A 184 17.45 -15.16 -3.84
N LEU A 185 16.18 -14.90 -3.52
CA LEU A 185 15.22 -14.26 -4.42
C LEU A 185 14.25 -13.37 -3.62
N LEU A 186 13.83 -12.25 -4.20
CA LEU A 186 12.77 -11.39 -3.66
C LEU A 186 11.61 -11.32 -4.64
N LEU A 187 10.40 -11.57 -4.16
CA LEU A 187 9.15 -11.42 -4.89
C LEU A 187 8.48 -10.09 -4.51
N PHE A 188 8.03 -9.33 -5.50
CA PHE A 188 7.35 -8.06 -5.32
C PHE A 188 6.10 -7.97 -6.20
N GLY A 189 5.15 -7.12 -5.78
CA GLY A 189 3.84 -7.10 -6.41
C GLY A 189 2.91 -8.15 -5.78
N ASN A 190 1.83 -8.46 -6.50
CA ASN A 190 1.05 -9.70 -6.29
C ASN A 190 1.90 -10.89 -6.73
N ALA A 191 2.42 -11.63 -5.75
CA ALA A 191 3.46 -12.63 -5.95
C ALA A 191 2.93 -14.02 -6.33
N GLU A 192 1.62 -14.23 -6.42
CA GLU A 192 0.97 -15.53 -6.65
C GLU A 192 1.57 -16.28 -7.85
N ARG A 193 1.69 -15.61 -9.00
CA ARG A 193 2.31 -16.22 -10.19
C ARG A 193 3.77 -16.56 -9.97
N ALA A 194 4.51 -15.63 -9.38
CA ALA A 194 5.95 -15.75 -9.22
C ALA A 194 6.30 -16.86 -8.22
N ILE A 195 5.58 -16.97 -7.10
CA ILE A 195 5.83 -17.99 -6.09
C ILE A 195 5.46 -19.39 -6.59
N VAL A 196 4.37 -19.52 -7.36
CA VAL A 196 3.99 -20.80 -7.98
C VAL A 196 5.04 -21.24 -8.99
N GLU A 197 5.48 -20.34 -9.87
CA GLU A 197 6.54 -20.64 -10.85
C GLU A 197 7.85 -21.05 -10.15
N VAL A 198 8.28 -20.30 -9.11
CA VAL A 198 9.48 -20.61 -8.32
C VAL A 198 9.35 -21.99 -7.66
N ALA A 199 8.23 -22.27 -6.98
CA ALA A 199 8.02 -23.56 -6.33
C ALA A 199 8.05 -24.72 -7.32
N GLN A 200 7.41 -24.55 -8.47
CA GLN A 200 7.36 -25.54 -9.55
C GLN A 200 8.75 -25.81 -10.15
N ARG A 201 9.54 -24.76 -10.41
CA ARG A 201 10.91 -24.92 -10.94
C ARG A 201 11.85 -25.58 -9.93
N ILE A 202 11.83 -25.15 -8.65
CA ILE A 202 12.64 -25.80 -7.61
C ILE A 202 12.24 -27.29 -7.46
N SER A 203 10.94 -27.60 -7.54
CA SER A 203 10.46 -28.98 -7.46
C SER A 203 10.95 -29.90 -8.59
N ARG A 204 11.37 -29.32 -9.72
CA ARG A 204 11.95 -30.03 -10.89
C ARG A 204 13.47 -30.06 -10.86
N GLY A 205 14.10 -29.48 -9.85
CA GLY A 205 15.55 -29.45 -9.68
C GLY A 205 16.24 -28.19 -10.21
N ASP A 206 15.49 -27.18 -10.67
CA ASP A 206 16.09 -25.92 -11.12
C ASP A 206 16.68 -25.14 -9.92
N SER A 207 17.87 -24.58 -10.11
CA SER A 207 18.49 -23.69 -9.13
C SER A 207 17.81 -22.33 -9.11
N VAL A 208 17.64 -21.75 -7.92
CA VAL A 208 17.11 -20.37 -7.76
C VAL A 208 17.98 -19.33 -8.49
N ALA A 209 19.29 -19.58 -8.62
CA ALA A 209 20.21 -18.70 -9.34
C ALA A 209 19.88 -18.58 -10.83
N ASP A 210 19.26 -19.60 -11.43
CA ASP A 210 18.96 -19.64 -12.86
C ASP A 210 17.60 -19.00 -13.19
N MET A 211 16.78 -18.71 -12.17
CA MET A 211 15.43 -18.16 -12.29
C MET A 211 15.42 -16.64 -12.57
N THR A 212 16.05 -16.25 -13.66
CA THR A 212 16.30 -14.84 -14.02
C THR A 212 15.19 -14.21 -14.87
N ASP A 213 14.20 -14.98 -15.30
CA ASP A 213 13.14 -14.60 -16.26
C ASP A 213 11.74 -14.44 -15.62
N ILE A 214 11.59 -14.75 -14.34
CA ILE A 214 10.29 -14.71 -13.65
C ILE A 214 9.89 -13.25 -13.37
N ARG A 215 8.71 -12.83 -13.85
CA ARG A 215 8.19 -11.47 -13.60
C ARG A 215 7.85 -11.27 -12.13
N GLY A 216 8.05 -10.06 -11.62
CA GLY A 216 7.84 -9.72 -10.22
C GLY A 216 8.94 -10.23 -9.28
N THR A 217 10.12 -10.59 -9.82
CA THR A 217 11.26 -11.03 -9.00
C THR A 217 12.42 -10.03 -9.04
N ALA A 218 13.22 -10.06 -7.97
CA ALA A 218 14.50 -9.37 -7.89
C ALA A 218 15.56 -10.35 -7.39
N PHE A 219 16.74 -10.31 -8.02
CA PHE A 219 17.86 -11.21 -7.74
C PHE A 219 19.19 -10.46 -7.84
N ILE A 220 20.24 -11.05 -7.25
CA ILE A 220 21.60 -10.49 -7.28
C ILE A 220 22.35 -11.14 -8.43
N ARG A 221 23.13 -10.35 -9.17
CA ARG A 221 24.04 -10.83 -10.21
C ARG A 221 25.35 -10.05 -10.21
N LYS A 222 26.38 -10.59 -10.87
CA LYS A 222 27.71 -9.97 -10.99
C LYS A 222 28.09 -9.61 -12.43
N ASP A 223 27.36 -10.14 -13.39
CA ASP A 223 27.59 -10.03 -14.82
C ASP A 223 26.52 -9.15 -15.49
N SER A 224 26.84 -8.62 -16.67
CA SER A 224 25.85 -8.03 -17.58
C SER A 224 25.34 -9.14 -18.50
N PRO A 225 24.02 -9.39 -18.58
CA PRO A 225 23.50 -10.49 -19.38
C PRO A 225 23.76 -10.26 -20.87
N GLN A 226 24.24 -11.29 -21.56
CA GLN A 226 24.43 -11.25 -23.01
C GLN A 226 23.09 -11.03 -23.72
N GLY A 227 23.09 -10.24 -24.79
CA GLY A 227 21.89 -9.98 -25.60
C GLY A 227 20.87 -9.02 -24.99
N TRP A 228 21.18 -8.37 -23.86
CA TRP A 228 20.40 -7.28 -23.29
C TRP A 228 20.95 -5.93 -23.70
N PHE A 229 20.06 -5.01 -24.07
CA PHE A 229 20.39 -3.61 -24.26
C PHE A 229 20.22 -2.84 -22.95
N GLU A 230 21.26 -2.13 -22.54
CA GLU A 230 21.23 -1.32 -21.34
C GLU A 230 20.91 0.15 -21.69
N LEU A 231 19.77 0.63 -21.18
CA LEU A 231 19.42 2.05 -21.23
C LEU A 231 19.98 2.75 -19.99
N ASP A 232 20.99 3.59 -20.18
CA ASP A 232 21.63 4.32 -19.08
C ASP A 232 20.70 5.44 -18.55
N SER A 233 20.27 5.30 -17.30
CA SER A 233 19.58 6.34 -16.52
C SER A 233 20.34 6.68 -15.24
N SER A 234 21.63 6.37 -15.18
CA SER A 234 22.51 6.66 -14.04
C SER A 234 22.77 8.16 -13.85
N ARG A 235 22.50 8.96 -14.89
CA ARG A 235 22.65 10.42 -14.90
C ARG A 235 21.33 11.08 -15.27
N ILE A 236 21.17 12.32 -14.84
CA ILE A 236 20.06 13.16 -15.27
C ILE A 236 20.32 13.58 -16.71
N ASP A 237 19.36 13.30 -17.59
CA ASP A 237 19.38 13.75 -18.98
C ASP A 237 19.62 15.27 -19.04
N ARG A 238 20.77 15.67 -19.58
CA ARG A 238 21.01 17.06 -19.97
C ARG A 238 20.33 17.27 -21.34
N PRO A 239 19.49 18.31 -21.52
CA PRO A 239 19.02 18.64 -22.86
C PRO A 239 20.23 18.86 -23.76
N GLY A 240 20.43 17.97 -24.74
CA GLY A 240 21.42 18.18 -25.80
C GLY A 240 20.98 19.34 -26.70
N LYS A 241 21.92 19.94 -27.43
CA LYS A 241 21.54 20.75 -28.59
C LYS A 241 20.83 19.81 -29.55
N VAL A 242 19.58 20.12 -29.90
CA VAL A 242 18.94 19.49 -31.06
C VAL A 242 19.72 19.98 -32.26
N ASP A 243 20.38 19.07 -32.97
CA ASP A 243 21.03 19.43 -34.23
C ASP A 243 19.97 20.05 -35.13
N LYS A 244 20.28 21.23 -35.69
CA LYS A 244 19.37 21.89 -36.61
C LYS A 244 19.14 20.93 -37.78
N ILE A 245 17.90 20.52 -37.98
CA ILE A 245 17.50 19.80 -39.20
C ILE A 245 17.80 20.75 -40.36
N ILE A 246 18.87 20.47 -41.11
CA ILE A 246 19.20 21.20 -42.31
C ILE A 246 18.09 20.87 -43.31
N ASN A 247 17.30 21.86 -43.69
CA ASN A 247 16.24 21.67 -44.67
C ASN A 247 16.88 21.27 -46.01
N PRO A 248 16.51 20.13 -46.61
CA PRO A 248 17.14 19.60 -47.82
C PRO A 248 16.96 20.47 -49.08
N TYR A 249 16.14 21.53 -49.00
CA TYR A 249 15.92 22.51 -50.08
C TYR A 249 16.62 23.85 -49.85
N VAL A 250 17.47 23.96 -48.82
CA VAL A 250 18.27 25.17 -48.62
C VAL A 250 19.44 25.15 -49.59
N ASN A 251 19.38 25.99 -50.62
CA ASN A 251 20.51 26.24 -51.51
C ASN A 251 21.69 26.78 -50.69
N THR A 252 22.76 26.01 -50.61
CA THR A 252 23.99 26.32 -49.83
C THR A 252 24.76 27.53 -50.35
N GLN A 253 24.30 28.16 -51.43
CA GLN A 253 24.92 29.34 -52.05
C GLN A 253 24.31 30.68 -51.60
N ASP A 254 23.12 30.70 -50.97
CA ASP A 254 22.35 31.94 -50.76
C ASP A 254 22.17 32.39 -49.30
N THR A 255 23.06 31.96 -48.38
CA THR A 255 23.02 32.48 -47.00
C THR A 255 24.36 33.03 -46.53
N SER A 256 24.30 34.22 -45.91
CA SER A 256 25.38 34.86 -45.15
C SER A 256 25.93 33.99 -44.00
N ALA A 257 25.32 32.84 -43.73
CA ALA A 257 25.81 31.81 -42.82
C ALA A 257 27.06 31.08 -43.34
N CYS A 258 27.35 31.11 -44.64
CA CYS A 258 28.55 30.49 -45.22
C CYS A 258 29.84 31.28 -44.96
N ALA A 259 29.73 32.59 -44.70
CA ALA A 259 30.90 33.45 -44.45
C ALA A 259 31.59 33.15 -43.10
N VAL A 260 30.84 32.64 -42.11
CA VAL A 260 31.38 32.30 -40.78
C VAL A 260 32.09 30.94 -40.79
N GLU A 261 31.68 30.03 -41.66
CA GLU A 261 32.33 28.71 -41.83
C GLU A 261 33.55 28.82 -42.75
N GLN A 262 33.54 29.68 -43.79
CA GLN A 262 34.71 29.94 -44.64
C GLN A 262 35.83 30.72 -43.92
N ALA A 263 35.52 31.49 -42.88
CA ALA A 263 36.51 32.22 -42.09
C ALA A 263 37.28 31.34 -41.09
N LYS A 264 36.82 30.10 -40.84
CA LYS A 264 37.63 29.07 -40.16
C LYS A 264 38.55 28.45 -41.20
N GLY A 265 39.62 29.17 -41.52
CA GLY A 265 40.58 28.79 -42.54
C GLY A 265 41.15 27.38 -42.38
N ASP A 266 41.56 26.84 -43.53
CA ASP A 266 42.35 25.62 -43.72
C ASP A 266 43.36 25.38 -42.60
N SER A 267 42.96 24.55 -41.64
CA SER A 267 43.92 23.82 -40.81
C SER A 267 44.01 22.42 -41.39
N GLN A 268 44.87 22.30 -42.41
CA GLN A 268 45.48 21.08 -42.93
C GLN A 268 44.67 19.79 -42.74
N ALA A 269 43.88 19.45 -43.76
CA ALA A 269 43.46 18.08 -44.00
C ALA A 269 44.69 17.23 -44.36
N THR A 270 45.32 16.62 -43.36
CA THR A 270 46.17 15.45 -43.55
C THR A 270 45.28 14.28 -43.99
N GLU A 271 45.67 13.66 -45.10
CA GLU A 271 45.05 12.54 -45.83
C GLU A 271 44.97 11.19 -45.07
N SER A 272 44.81 11.22 -43.74
CA SER A 272 44.81 10.01 -42.92
C SER A 272 43.91 10.15 -41.69
N ASP A 273 42.61 10.21 -41.92
CA ASP A 273 41.67 9.67 -40.94
C ASP A 273 40.36 9.33 -41.67
N VAL A 274 40.37 8.17 -42.33
CA VAL A 274 39.11 7.45 -42.57
C VAL A 274 38.57 7.14 -41.18
N GLN A 275 37.71 8.01 -40.64
CA GLN A 275 36.90 7.64 -39.49
C GLN A 275 35.99 6.51 -39.93
N VAL A 276 36.40 5.28 -39.60
CA VAL A 276 35.53 4.13 -39.62
C VAL A 276 34.42 4.46 -38.62
N LEU A 277 33.30 4.96 -39.14
CA LEU A 277 32.06 5.04 -38.40
C LEU A 277 31.64 3.59 -38.14
N GLU A 278 31.98 3.09 -36.95
CA GLU A 278 31.35 1.88 -36.45
C GLU A 278 29.87 2.23 -36.25
N LEU A 279 29.06 1.92 -37.27
CA LEU A 279 27.61 1.92 -37.17
C LEU A 279 27.26 0.80 -36.20
N LEU A 280 27.33 1.10 -34.90
CA LEU A 280 26.74 0.25 -33.88
C LEU A 280 25.29 0.04 -34.31
N PRO A 281 24.85 -1.21 -34.51
CA PRO A 281 23.46 -1.46 -34.84
C PRO A 281 22.67 -0.80 -33.72
N HIS A 282 21.89 0.25 -34.03
CA HIS A 282 20.97 0.82 -33.06
C HIS A 282 20.03 -0.34 -32.77
N PRO A 283 20.15 -1.01 -31.61
CA PRO A 283 19.30 -2.16 -31.38
C PRO A 283 17.89 -1.59 -31.44
N ARG A 284 17.02 -2.23 -32.24
CA ARG A 284 15.59 -1.96 -32.11
C ARG A 284 15.32 -2.11 -30.63
N LEU A 285 14.76 -1.08 -30.00
CA LEU A 285 14.48 -1.08 -28.56
C LEU A 285 13.38 -2.11 -28.27
N GLU A 286 13.77 -3.38 -28.26
CA GLU A 286 12.99 -4.53 -27.84
C GLU A 286 12.84 -4.40 -26.33
N ARG A 287 11.65 -4.02 -25.88
CA ARG A 287 11.39 -3.66 -24.47
C ARG A 287 11.65 -4.82 -23.52
N ASP A 288 11.38 -6.03 -23.98
CA ASP A 288 11.62 -7.30 -23.31
C ASP A 288 13.11 -7.62 -23.13
N ARG A 289 13.98 -7.08 -23.98
CA ARG A 289 15.44 -7.20 -23.90
C ARG A 289 16.15 -5.90 -23.55
N THR A 290 15.40 -4.91 -23.04
CA THR A 290 15.97 -3.64 -22.56
C THR A 290 15.90 -3.57 -21.05
N VAL A 291 17.03 -3.31 -20.41
CA VAL A 291 17.12 -3.04 -18.97
C VAL A 291 17.48 -1.57 -18.74
N ILE A 292 16.86 -0.92 -17.76
CA ILE A 292 17.22 0.46 -17.38
C ILE A 292 18.19 0.44 -16.22
N ARG A 293 19.37 1.02 -16.41
CA ARG A 293 20.34 1.21 -15.34
C ARG A 293 19.98 2.42 -14.50
N LEU A 294 19.71 2.18 -13.22
CA LEU A 294 19.44 3.22 -12.24
C LEU A 294 20.77 3.75 -11.65
N PRO A 295 20.77 4.98 -11.09
CA PRO A 295 21.94 5.48 -10.38
C PRO A 295 22.32 4.51 -9.24
N ALA A 296 23.62 4.23 -9.11
CA ALA A 296 24.15 3.31 -8.10
C ALA A 296 23.79 3.76 -6.68
N TYR A 297 23.69 2.81 -5.75
CA TYR A 297 23.41 3.08 -4.33
C TYR A 297 24.33 4.15 -3.74
N GLU A 298 25.63 4.04 -4.00
CA GLU A 298 26.64 4.98 -3.51
C GLU A 298 26.38 6.43 -3.99
N LYS A 299 25.80 6.60 -5.19
CA LYS A 299 25.43 7.89 -5.74
C LYS A 299 24.14 8.42 -5.13
N VAL A 300 23.07 7.62 -5.09
CA VAL A 300 21.77 8.06 -4.52
C VAL A 300 21.83 8.29 -3.01
N LYS A 301 22.77 7.64 -2.31
CA LYS A 301 23.04 7.90 -0.90
C LYS A 301 23.61 9.31 -0.67
N GLY A 302 24.45 9.79 -1.59
CA GLY A 302 25.13 11.09 -1.48
C GLY A 302 24.44 12.24 -2.23
N ASP A 303 23.56 11.94 -3.19
CA ASP A 303 22.93 12.93 -4.06
C ASP A 303 21.39 12.83 -3.99
N PRO A 304 20.73 13.77 -3.31
CA PRO A 304 19.28 13.87 -3.22
C PRO A 304 18.56 13.94 -4.57
N VAL A 305 19.17 14.60 -5.57
CA VAL A 305 18.56 14.79 -6.89
C VAL A 305 18.59 13.47 -7.68
N LEU A 306 19.69 12.73 -7.60
CA LEU A 306 19.77 11.38 -8.18
C LEU A 306 18.82 10.41 -7.49
N TYR A 307 18.59 10.54 -6.17
CA TYR A 307 17.57 9.76 -5.48
C TYR A 307 16.16 10.03 -6.03
N ALA A 308 15.79 11.30 -6.22
CA ALA A 308 14.50 11.68 -6.80
C ALA A 308 14.36 11.22 -8.27
N HIS A 309 15.44 11.28 -9.05
CA HIS A 309 15.48 10.76 -10.42
C HIS A 309 15.27 9.24 -10.45
N ALA A 310 15.99 8.48 -9.62
CA ALA A 310 15.85 7.03 -9.52
C ALA A 310 14.40 6.63 -9.14
N ASN A 311 13.80 7.34 -8.18
CA ASN A 311 12.41 7.15 -7.79
C ASN A 311 11.44 7.39 -8.97
N ARG A 312 11.64 8.47 -9.73
CA ARG A 312 10.82 8.74 -10.92
C ARG A 312 10.91 7.63 -11.96
N VAL A 313 12.11 7.17 -12.29
CA VAL A 313 12.31 6.12 -13.30
C VAL A 313 11.61 4.83 -12.84
N LEU A 314 11.77 4.45 -11.57
CA LEU A 314 11.08 3.30 -10.98
C LEU A 314 9.56 3.39 -11.14
N HIS A 315 8.96 4.54 -10.83
CA HIS A 315 7.50 4.74 -10.94
C HIS A 315 6.98 4.71 -12.37
N LEU A 316 7.81 5.02 -13.37
CA LEU A 316 7.47 4.88 -14.79
C LEU A 316 7.47 3.43 -15.28
N GLU A 317 8.12 2.51 -14.58
CA GLU A 317 8.22 1.09 -14.92
C GLU A 317 7.28 0.22 -14.05
N THR A 318 6.15 0.79 -13.60
CA THR A 318 5.14 0.09 -12.79
C THR A 318 4.04 -0.58 -13.62
N ASN A 319 3.87 -0.21 -14.89
CA ASN A 319 2.84 -0.79 -15.75
C ASN A 319 3.31 -2.13 -16.36
N PRO A 320 2.71 -3.28 -16.02
CA PRO A 320 3.16 -4.58 -16.51
C PRO A 320 3.12 -4.71 -18.05
N GLY A 321 2.28 -3.93 -18.74
CA GLY A 321 2.17 -3.95 -20.21
C GLY A 321 3.35 -3.34 -20.96
N ASN A 322 4.11 -2.42 -20.34
CA ASN A 322 5.24 -1.75 -21.00
C ASN A 322 6.49 -1.55 -20.12
N ALA A 323 6.46 -2.04 -18.88
CA ALA A 323 7.57 -1.95 -17.95
C ALA A 323 8.78 -2.72 -18.46
N ARG A 324 9.95 -2.10 -18.32
CA ARG A 324 11.25 -2.72 -18.58
C ARG A 324 11.83 -3.32 -17.30
N ALA A 325 12.82 -4.19 -17.45
CA ALA A 325 13.66 -4.58 -16.34
C ALA A 325 14.44 -3.37 -15.81
N LEU A 326 14.77 -3.38 -14.52
CA LEU A 326 15.62 -2.37 -13.90
C LEU A 326 16.87 -3.04 -13.33
N VAL A 327 17.99 -2.32 -13.29
CA VAL A 327 19.19 -2.77 -12.60
C VAL A 327 19.78 -1.64 -11.78
N GLN A 328 20.20 -1.93 -10.55
CA GLN A 328 20.89 -0.98 -9.69
C GLN A 328 22.15 -1.60 -9.09
N ARG A 329 23.27 -0.89 -9.24
CA ARG A 329 24.54 -1.27 -8.66
C ARG A 329 24.60 -0.95 -7.16
N HIS A 330 25.07 -1.91 -6.37
CA HIS A 330 25.35 -1.79 -4.95
C HIS A 330 26.77 -2.33 -4.66
N GLY A 331 27.77 -1.45 -4.62
CA GLY A 331 29.16 -1.87 -4.47
C GLY A 331 29.68 -2.63 -5.70
N ASP A 332 30.07 -3.89 -5.50
CA ASP A 332 30.57 -4.83 -6.51
C ASP A 332 29.47 -5.73 -7.11
N GLN A 333 28.22 -5.58 -6.67
CA GLN A 333 27.08 -6.41 -7.08
C GLN A 333 26.01 -5.59 -7.79
N GLU A 334 25.28 -6.24 -8.68
CA GLU A 334 24.11 -5.69 -9.36
C GLU A 334 22.84 -6.34 -8.79
N VAL A 335 21.84 -5.53 -8.46
CA VAL A 335 20.51 -6.00 -8.13
C VAL A 335 19.62 -5.81 -9.34
N TRP A 336 19.16 -6.92 -9.90
CA TRP A 336 18.27 -6.96 -11.05
C TRP A 336 16.81 -7.04 -10.60
N PHE A 337 15.94 -6.32 -11.29
CA PHE A 337 14.50 -6.33 -11.09
C PHE A 337 13.83 -6.69 -12.40
N ASN A 338 13.16 -7.82 -12.44
CA ASN A 338 12.31 -8.17 -13.57
C ASN A 338 11.09 -7.24 -13.63
N PRO A 339 10.44 -7.12 -14.80
CA PRO A 339 9.20 -6.34 -14.90
C PRO A 339 8.12 -6.80 -13.90
N PRO A 340 7.18 -5.93 -13.49
CA PRO A 340 6.10 -6.27 -12.57
C PRO A 340 5.26 -7.48 -13.02
N PRO A 341 4.65 -8.21 -12.07
CA PRO A 341 3.82 -9.36 -12.38
C PRO A 341 2.63 -8.97 -13.25
N ILE A 342 2.19 -9.89 -14.10
CA ILE A 342 0.96 -9.71 -14.87
C ILE A 342 -0.22 -9.93 -13.91
N PRO A 343 -1.21 -9.01 -13.86
CA PRO A 343 -2.37 -9.14 -12.98
C PRO A 343 -3.10 -10.48 -13.17
N LEU A 344 -3.74 -10.97 -12.11
CA LEU A 344 -4.59 -12.16 -12.18
C LEU A 344 -5.87 -11.87 -13.00
N SER A 345 -6.33 -12.86 -13.76
CA SER A 345 -7.65 -12.81 -14.38
C SER A 345 -8.75 -12.94 -13.32
N THR A 346 -10.00 -12.71 -13.70
CA THR A 346 -11.15 -12.88 -12.79
C THR A 346 -11.24 -14.33 -12.31
N GLU A 347 -11.02 -15.29 -13.20
CA GLU A 347 -11.07 -16.72 -12.92
C GLU A 347 -9.95 -17.13 -11.95
N GLU A 348 -8.76 -16.55 -12.09
CA GLU A 348 -7.66 -16.79 -11.16
C GLU A 348 -7.86 -16.12 -9.81
N MET A 349 -8.46 -14.92 -9.78
CA MET A 349 -8.88 -14.29 -8.53
C MET A 349 -9.90 -15.16 -7.81
N ASP A 350 -10.92 -15.66 -8.51
CA ASP A 350 -11.91 -16.57 -7.94
C ASP A 350 -11.24 -17.85 -7.42
N TYR A 351 -10.33 -18.46 -8.22
CA TYR A 351 -9.57 -19.65 -7.80
C TYR A 351 -8.82 -19.43 -6.47
N VAL A 352 -8.12 -18.30 -6.31
CA VAL A 352 -7.34 -18.00 -5.10
C VAL A 352 -8.23 -17.71 -3.89
N PHE A 353 -9.36 -17.04 -4.08
CA PHE A 353 -10.26 -16.65 -2.99
C PHE A 353 -11.26 -17.75 -2.60
N ASP A 354 -11.52 -18.71 -3.48
CA ASP A 354 -12.40 -19.87 -3.23
C ASP A 354 -11.67 -21.08 -2.63
N LEU A 355 -10.36 -20.96 -2.34
CA LEU A 355 -9.59 -21.98 -1.62
C LEU A 355 -10.18 -22.28 -0.23
N PRO A 356 -9.93 -23.47 0.36
CA PRO A 356 -10.59 -23.92 1.59
C PRO A 356 -10.04 -23.23 2.85
N TYR A 357 -10.33 -21.94 3.02
CA TYR A 357 -9.97 -21.17 4.21
C TYR A 357 -10.88 -21.52 5.40
N ALA A 358 -10.29 -21.74 6.57
CA ALA A 358 -11.05 -21.93 7.81
C ALA A 358 -11.73 -20.63 8.29
N ARG A 359 -11.26 -19.46 7.83
CA ARG A 359 -11.73 -18.10 8.19
C ARG A 359 -11.71 -17.79 9.68
N VAL A 360 -10.90 -18.52 10.44
CA VAL A 360 -10.70 -18.32 11.88
C VAL A 360 -9.20 -18.37 12.22
N PRO A 361 -8.78 -17.81 13.37
CA PRO A 361 -7.43 -17.99 13.88
C PRO A 361 -7.10 -19.46 14.11
N HIS A 362 -5.82 -19.80 14.01
CA HIS A 362 -5.35 -21.14 14.31
C HIS A 362 -5.73 -21.57 15.76
N PRO A 363 -6.18 -22.82 16.00
CA PRO A 363 -6.67 -23.27 17.30
C PRO A 363 -5.70 -23.09 18.48
N VAL A 364 -4.38 -23.07 18.21
CA VAL A 364 -3.32 -22.85 19.21
C VAL A 364 -3.51 -21.56 20.03
N TYR A 365 -4.21 -20.56 19.49
CA TYR A 365 -4.43 -19.29 20.18
C TYR A 365 -5.59 -19.33 21.20
N GLY A 366 -6.43 -20.38 21.19
CA GLY A 366 -7.60 -20.48 22.07
C GLY A 366 -8.50 -19.24 21.98
N ASP A 367 -8.89 -18.69 23.14
CA ASP A 367 -9.74 -17.49 23.24
C ASP A 367 -8.98 -16.16 23.10
N ALA A 368 -7.71 -16.19 22.67
CA ALA A 368 -6.93 -14.96 22.55
C ALA A 368 -7.49 -14.06 21.45
N LYS A 369 -7.88 -12.85 21.85
CA LYS A 369 -8.40 -11.83 20.92
C LYS A 369 -7.30 -11.36 19.97
N ILE A 370 -7.49 -11.48 18.66
CA ILE A 370 -6.62 -10.91 17.62
C ILE A 370 -7.37 -9.72 16.99
N PRO A 371 -6.98 -8.45 17.29
CA PRO A 371 -7.74 -7.28 16.86
C PRO A 371 -7.97 -7.16 15.35
N ALA A 372 -6.98 -7.56 14.53
CA ALA A 372 -7.09 -7.56 13.08
C ALA A 372 -8.15 -8.55 12.60
N TYR A 373 -8.19 -9.77 13.16
CA TYR A 373 -9.19 -10.78 12.84
C TYR A 373 -10.62 -10.30 13.17
N ASP A 374 -10.83 -9.73 14.35
CA ASP A 374 -12.15 -9.23 14.75
C ASP A 374 -12.70 -8.15 13.79
N MET A 375 -11.80 -7.37 13.20
CA MET A 375 -12.16 -6.33 12.24
C MET A 375 -12.59 -6.91 10.88
N ILE A 376 -11.97 -8.01 10.45
CA ILE A 376 -12.08 -8.54 9.08
C ILE A 376 -12.90 -9.82 8.96
N ARG A 377 -13.26 -10.49 10.06
CA ARG A 377 -13.94 -11.81 10.03
C ARG A 377 -15.22 -11.86 9.18
N PHE A 378 -15.94 -10.74 9.07
CA PHE A 378 -17.14 -10.58 8.24
C PHE A 378 -16.94 -9.60 7.07
N SER A 379 -15.70 -9.35 6.69
CA SER A 379 -15.32 -8.54 5.54
C SER A 379 -15.02 -9.44 4.34
N VAL A 380 -15.42 -8.98 3.16
CA VAL A 380 -15.19 -9.64 1.88
C VAL A 380 -14.45 -8.68 0.95
N ASN A 381 -13.32 -9.14 0.43
CA ASN A 381 -12.51 -8.39 -0.53
C ASN A 381 -12.97 -8.68 -1.97
N ILE A 382 -13.42 -7.69 -2.72
CA ILE A 382 -13.96 -7.85 -4.08
C ILE A 382 -12.94 -7.58 -5.19
N MET A 383 -11.82 -6.90 -4.89
CA MET A 383 -10.80 -6.52 -5.87
C MET A 383 -9.43 -6.16 -5.26
N ARG A 384 -8.38 -6.17 -6.09
CA ARG A 384 -7.03 -5.66 -5.76
C ARG A 384 -6.54 -4.65 -6.80
N GLY A 385 -5.58 -3.82 -6.40
CA GLY A 385 -4.98 -2.78 -7.23
C GLY A 385 -5.59 -1.40 -7.03
N CYS A 386 -4.89 -0.36 -7.48
CA CYS A 386 -5.39 1.02 -7.43
C CYS A 386 -4.73 1.88 -8.51
N PHE A 387 -5.51 2.48 -9.40
CA PHE A 387 -5.01 3.45 -10.40
C PHE A 387 -4.98 4.90 -9.88
N GLY A 388 -5.22 5.09 -8.58
CA GLY A 388 -5.34 6.40 -7.95
C GLY A 388 -4.05 7.22 -7.98
N GLY A 389 -2.88 6.57 -7.89
CA GLY A 389 -1.57 7.20 -8.01
C GLY A 389 -1.21 8.20 -6.91
N CYS A 390 -1.85 8.14 -5.75
CA CYS A 390 -1.57 9.06 -4.65
C CYS A 390 -0.13 8.87 -4.15
N THR A 391 0.64 9.95 -4.06
CA THR A 391 2.11 9.87 -3.91
C THR A 391 2.59 9.33 -2.56
N PHE A 392 1.73 9.36 -1.54
CA PHE A 392 1.99 8.85 -0.19
C PHE A 392 1.51 7.40 0.00
N CYS A 393 0.80 6.85 -0.99
CA CYS A 393 0.27 5.50 -0.97
C CYS A 393 1.23 4.54 -1.69
N SER A 394 1.30 3.30 -1.22
CA SER A 394 2.14 2.25 -1.81
C SER A 394 1.35 1.13 -2.49
N ILE A 395 0.02 1.27 -2.63
CA ILE A 395 -0.85 0.23 -3.22
C ILE A 395 -0.47 0.00 -4.68
N THR A 396 -0.19 1.05 -5.45
CA THR A 396 0.19 0.93 -6.86
C THR A 396 1.46 0.08 -7.05
N GLU A 397 2.44 0.25 -6.17
CA GLU A 397 3.73 -0.42 -6.23
C GLU A 397 3.70 -1.83 -5.65
N HIS A 398 2.69 -2.14 -4.82
CA HIS A 398 2.53 -3.43 -4.14
C HIS A 398 1.46 -4.32 -4.79
N GLU A 399 0.28 -3.82 -5.12
CA GLU A 399 -0.80 -4.60 -5.75
C GLU A 399 -0.90 -4.35 -7.26
N GLY A 400 -0.31 -3.26 -7.75
CA GLY A 400 -0.39 -2.84 -9.14
C GLY A 400 -1.44 -1.76 -9.40
N ARG A 401 -1.33 -1.14 -10.58
CA ARG A 401 -2.24 -0.07 -11.04
C ARG A 401 -3.51 -0.58 -11.71
N ILE A 402 -3.51 -1.83 -12.19
CA ILE A 402 -4.62 -2.45 -12.92
C ILE A 402 -5.51 -3.14 -11.89
N ILE A 403 -6.82 -2.90 -11.97
CA ILE A 403 -7.79 -3.50 -11.05
C ILE A 403 -8.00 -4.97 -11.40
N GLN A 404 -7.76 -5.84 -10.42
CA GLN A 404 -8.04 -7.28 -10.48
C GLN A 404 -9.36 -7.54 -9.76
N ASN A 405 -10.34 -8.07 -10.45
CA ASN A 405 -11.71 -8.20 -9.95
C ASN A 405 -12.06 -9.66 -9.72
N ARG A 406 -12.81 -9.94 -8.66
CA ARG A 406 -13.49 -11.23 -8.50
C ARG A 406 -14.82 -11.23 -9.23
N SER A 407 -15.35 -12.41 -9.59
CA SER A 407 -16.70 -12.50 -10.14
C SER A 407 -17.75 -12.20 -9.08
N HIS A 408 -18.96 -11.84 -9.52
CA HIS A 408 -20.09 -11.71 -8.59
C HIS A 408 -20.34 -13.05 -7.88
N ASP A 409 -20.22 -14.16 -8.59
CA ASP A 409 -20.59 -15.46 -8.03
C ASP A 409 -19.59 -15.94 -6.96
N SER A 410 -18.27 -15.74 -7.14
CA SER A 410 -17.29 -16.02 -6.08
C SER A 410 -17.55 -15.17 -4.84
N ILE A 411 -17.83 -13.88 -5.01
CA ILE A 411 -18.12 -12.97 -3.88
C ILE A 411 -19.38 -13.42 -3.13
N ILE A 412 -20.43 -13.79 -3.87
CA ILE A 412 -21.69 -14.26 -3.28
C ILE A 412 -21.49 -15.58 -2.53
N ARG A 413 -20.76 -16.55 -3.12
CA ARG A 413 -20.41 -17.81 -2.45
C ARG A 413 -19.64 -17.57 -1.15
N GLU A 414 -18.70 -16.61 -1.13
CA GLU A 414 -17.98 -16.27 0.11
C GLU A 414 -18.90 -15.67 1.17
N ILE A 415 -19.86 -14.82 0.79
CA ILE A 415 -20.86 -14.27 1.72
C ILE A 415 -21.72 -15.38 2.31
N GLU A 416 -22.14 -16.36 1.50
CA GLU A 416 -22.87 -17.55 1.97
C GLU A 416 -22.01 -18.41 2.90
N ALA A 417 -20.75 -18.65 2.55
CA ALA A 417 -19.81 -19.36 3.42
C ALA A 417 -19.64 -18.64 4.77
N ILE A 418 -19.53 -17.31 4.79
CA ILE A 418 -19.47 -16.54 6.04
C ILE A 418 -20.74 -16.74 6.88
N ARG A 419 -21.91 -16.69 6.23
CA ARG A 419 -23.20 -16.89 6.90
C ARG A 419 -23.27 -18.27 7.56
N ASP A 420 -22.77 -19.29 6.88
CA ASP A 420 -23.00 -20.68 7.24
C ASP A 420 -21.91 -21.26 8.16
N THR A 421 -20.66 -20.79 8.05
CA THR A 421 -19.52 -21.42 8.76
C THR A 421 -18.83 -20.53 9.77
N VAL A 422 -18.90 -19.19 9.64
CA VAL A 422 -18.10 -18.30 10.49
C VAL A 422 -18.82 -18.01 11.83
N PRO A 423 -18.18 -18.32 12.98
CA PRO A 423 -18.82 -18.15 14.28
C PRO A 423 -19.23 -16.70 14.58
N GLY A 424 -20.43 -16.54 15.13
CA GLY A 424 -20.93 -15.24 15.61
C GLY A 424 -21.42 -14.30 14.51
N PHE A 425 -21.69 -14.79 13.30
CA PHE A 425 -22.31 -14.00 12.23
C PHE A 425 -23.71 -13.54 12.63
N THR A 426 -23.97 -12.23 12.54
CA THR A 426 -25.23 -11.62 12.97
C THR A 426 -26.17 -11.28 11.81
N GLY A 427 -25.84 -11.72 10.58
CA GLY A 427 -26.48 -11.25 9.36
C GLY A 427 -25.91 -9.93 8.83
N VAL A 428 -24.75 -9.47 9.32
CA VAL A 428 -24.15 -8.19 8.88
C VAL A 428 -22.76 -8.45 8.30
N ILE A 429 -22.60 -8.15 7.02
CA ILE A 429 -21.28 -8.07 6.37
C ILE A 429 -20.66 -6.72 6.74
N SER A 430 -19.51 -6.75 7.40
CA SER A 430 -18.88 -5.56 7.98
C SER A 430 -18.22 -4.66 6.95
N ASP A 431 -17.81 -5.24 5.83
CA ASP A 431 -17.30 -4.52 4.67
C ASP A 431 -17.38 -5.39 3.41
N LEU A 432 -17.83 -4.82 2.28
CA LEU A 432 -17.81 -5.45 0.97
C LEU A 432 -17.05 -4.54 -0.01
N GLY A 433 -15.72 -4.65 -0.01
CA GLY A 433 -14.86 -3.63 -0.60
C GLY A 433 -13.48 -4.12 -0.95
N GLY A 434 -12.51 -3.23 -0.89
CA GLY A 434 -11.12 -3.49 -1.28
C GLY A 434 -10.28 -2.24 -0.99
N PRO A 435 -9.07 -2.13 -1.56
CA PRO A 435 -8.23 -0.95 -1.38
C PRO A 435 -8.97 0.37 -1.70
N THR A 436 -9.88 0.33 -2.67
CA THR A 436 -10.87 1.39 -2.92
C THR A 436 -12.16 0.77 -3.41
N ALA A 437 -13.24 0.85 -2.62
CA ALA A 437 -14.48 0.10 -2.86
C ALA A 437 -15.12 0.38 -4.24
N ASN A 438 -15.08 1.63 -4.70
CA ASN A 438 -15.75 2.05 -5.93
C ASN A 438 -14.88 1.93 -7.20
N MET A 439 -13.79 1.18 -7.17
CA MET A 439 -12.98 0.86 -8.36
C MET A 439 -13.31 -0.50 -8.98
N TYR A 440 -14.24 -1.27 -8.39
CA TYR A 440 -14.62 -2.58 -8.87
C TYR A 440 -15.10 -2.54 -10.33
N ARG A 441 -14.43 -3.32 -11.19
CA ARG A 441 -14.58 -3.39 -12.65
C ARG A 441 -14.33 -2.10 -13.43
N VAL A 442 -13.79 -1.07 -12.78
CA VAL A 442 -13.35 0.13 -13.47
C VAL A 442 -11.99 -0.13 -14.13
N ALA A 443 -11.94 0.06 -15.45
CA ALA A 443 -10.76 -0.19 -16.26
C ALA A 443 -10.57 0.87 -17.35
N CYS A 444 -9.44 0.82 -18.05
CA CYS A 444 -9.27 1.62 -19.27
C CYS A 444 -10.20 1.10 -20.38
N LYS A 445 -10.74 2.00 -21.19
CA LYS A 445 -11.63 1.70 -22.33
C LYS A 445 -10.97 0.83 -23.41
N SER A 446 -9.63 0.84 -23.51
CA SER A 446 -8.86 0.02 -24.45
C SER A 446 -7.65 -0.62 -23.77
N ARG A 447 -7.44 -1.90 -24.04
CA ARG A 447 -6.30 -2.67 -23.53
C ARG A 447 -4.99 -2.25 -24.16
N GLU A 448 -5.01 -1.79 -25.40
CA GLU A 448 -3.84 -1.29 -26.13
C GLU A 448 -3.33 0.02 -25.51
N ILE A 449 -4.25 0.94 -25.19
CA ILE A 449 -3.94 2.18 -24.47
C ILE A 449 -3.41 1.86 -23.08
N GLU A 450 -4.10 1.00 -22.33
CA GLU A 450 -3.68 0.59 -20.99
C GLU A 450 -2.27 0.01 -20.99
N ALA A 451 -1.99 -0.93 -21.91
CA ALA A 451 -0.69 -1.57 -22.02
C ALA A 451 0.44 -0.58 -22.32
N SER A 452 0.16 0.50 -23.07
CA SER A 452 1.14 1.52 -23.45
C SER A 452 1.24 2.70 -22.47
N CYS A 453 0.30 2.82 -21.53
CA CYS A 453 0.16 3.99 -20.67
C CYS A 453 1.31 4.13 -19.65
N ARG A 454 1.78 5.37 -19.46
CA ARG A 454 2.79 5.75 -18.46
C ARG A 454 2.37 6.88 -17.53
N LYS A 455 1.08 7.26 -17.54
CA LYS A 455 0.55 8.27 -16.62
C LYS A 455 0.66 7.74 -15.18
N PRO A 456 1.13 8.55 -14.20
CA PRO A 456 1.23 8.11 -12.81
C PRO A 456 -0.14 7.94 -12.11
N SER A 457 -1.19 8.62 -12.60
CA SER A 457 -2.56 8.49 -12.09
C SER A 457 -3.57 8.57 -13.22
N CYS A 458 -4.69 7.86 -13.08
CA CYS A 458 -5.83 7.96 -14.00
C CYS A 458 -6.88 9.00 -13.57
N VAL A 459 -6.70 9.64 -12.41
CA VAL A 459 -7.71 10.46 -11.72
C VAL A 459 -7.12 11.77 -11.19
N TYR A 460 -5.96 12.17 -11.70
CA TYR A 460 -5.32 13.45 -11.42
C TYR A 460 -4.58 13.96 -12.67
N PRO A 461 -4.63 15.27 -13.01
CA PRO A 461 -5.34 16.36 -12.31
C PRO A 461 -6.87 16.32 -12.45
N GLY A 462 -7.39 15.49 -13.36
CA GLY A 462 -8.79 15.12 -13.48
C GLY A 462 -8.91 13.65 -13.89
N ILE A 463 -10.15 13.19 -14.08
CA ILE A 463 -10.42 11.83 -14.55
C ILE A 463 -9.94 11.72 -16.01
N CYS A 464 -9.17 10.67 -16.30
CA CYS A 464 -8.66 10.41 -17.63
C CYS A 464 -9.82 10.04 -18.59
N GLU A 465 -9.87 10.67 -19.76
CA GLU A 465 -10.90 10.45 -20.79
C GLU A 465 -10.96 8.98 -21.28
N ASN A 466 -9.84 8.27 -21.19
CA ASN A 466 -9.73 6.84 -21.55
C ASN A 466 -10.10 5.90 -20.40
N LEU A 467 -10.46 6.41 -19.23
CA LEU A 467 -10.91 5.60 -18.09
C LEU A 467 -12.43 5.46 -18.17
N ASP A 468 -12.94 4.25 -17.96
CA ASP A 468 -14.36 4.05 -17.70
C ASP A 468 -14.71 4.55 -16.29
N THR A 469 -15.94 5.01 -16.08
CA THR A 469 -16.44 5.42 -14.77
C THR A 469 -17.77 4.76 -14.45
N ASP A 470 -18.14 3.71 -15.19
CA ASP A 470 -19.34 2.94 -14.94
C ASP A 470 -19.24 2.16 -13.61
N HIS A 471 -20.27 2.32 -12.78
CA HIS A 471 -20.42 1.62 -11.49
C HIS A 471 -21.55 0.59 -11.53
N SER A 472 -22.19 0.35 -12.69
CA SER A 472 -23.36 -0.53 -12.84
C SER A 472 -23.12 -1.93 -12.26
N SER A 473 -21.96 -2.52 -12.53
CA SER A 473 -21.63 -3.86 -12.03
C SER A 473 -21.45 -3.91 -10.51
N LEU A 474 -20.89 -2.85 -9.92
CA LEU A 474 -20.77 -2.75 -8.46
C LEU A 474 -22.14 -2.59 -7.79
N ILE A 475 -23.01 -1.75 -8.36
CA ILE A 475 -24.39 -1.58 -7.90
C ILE A 475 -25.14 -2.92 -7.99
N GLY A 476 -25.00 -3.64 -9.11
CA GLY A 476 -25.58 -4.97 -9.29
C GLY A 476 -25.11 -5.97 -8.24
N LEU A 477 -23.81 -5.99 -7.92
CA LEU A 477 -23.25 -6.83 -6.86
C LEU A 477 -23.85 -6.50 -5.50
N TYR A 478 -23.94 -5.21 -5.14
CA TYR A 478 -24.51 -4.76 -3.88
C TYR A 478 -25.97 -5.16 -3.71
N ARG A 479 -26.77 -5.03 -4.78
CA ARG A 479 -28.18 -5.44 -4.80
C ARG A 479 -28.30 -6.96 -4.65
N LYS A 480 -27.55 -7.74 -5.45
CA LYS A 480 -27.53 -9.22 -5.38
C LYS A 480 -27.14 -9.71 -3.98
N ALA A 481 -26.10 -9.14 -3.41
CA ALA A 481 -25.62 -9.53 -2.09
C ALA A 481 -26.62 -9.18 -0.97
N ARG A 482 -27.36 -8.08 -1.10
CA ARG A 482 -28.40 -7.68 -0.14
C ARG A 482 -29.62 -8.60 -0.17
N GLU A 483 -29.94 -9.17 -1.32
CA GLU A 483 -31.08 -10.07 -1.51
C GLU A 483 -30.83 -11.48 -0.96
N LEU A 484 -29.59 -11.79 -0.54
CA LEU A 484 -29.24 -13.11 -0.01
C LEU A 484 -29.99 -13.44 1.29
N PRO A 485 -30.65 -14.62 1.37
CA PRO A 485 -31.27 -15.09 2.60
C PRO A 485 -30.27 -15.17 3.76
N GLY A 486 -30.66 -14.64 4.93
CA GLY A 486 -29.82 -14.59 6.13
C GLY A 486 -28.87 -13.40 6.21
N VAL A 487 -28.70 -12.63 5.12
CA VAL A 487 -27.98 -11.36 5.12
C VAL A 487 -28.98 -10.23 5.39
N LYS A 488 -28.82 -9.55 6.52
CA LYS A 488 -29.67 -8.43 6.95
C LYS A 488 -29.13 -7.07 6.49
N LYS A 489 -27.80 -6.93 6.43
CA LYS A 489 -27.14 -5.67 6.06
C LYS A 489 -25.75 -5.91 5.50
N ILE A 490 -25.40 -5.10 4.49
CA ILE A 490 -24.05 -5.02 3.95
C ILE A 490 -23.55 -3.60 4.18
N LEU A 491 -22.42 -3.47 4.85
CA LEU A 491 -21.77 -2.19 5.08
C LEU A 491 -20.62 -2.00 4.09
N ILE A 492 -20.36 -0.75 3.71
CA ILE A 492 -19.12 -0.34 3.04
C ILE A 492 -18.33 0.51 4.03
N ALA A 493 -17.28 -0.08 4.59
CA ALA A 493 -16.33 0.54 5.51
C ALA A 493 -14.99 0.86 4.84
N SER A 494 -14.72 0.25 3.68
CA SER A 494 -13.60 0.56 2.79
C SER A 494 -13.63 2.02 2.32
N GLY A 495 -12.44 2.58 2.07
CA GLY A 495 -12.32 3.91 1.47
C GLY A 495 -12.86 3.95 0.04
N LEU A 496 -13.36 5.11 -0.38
CA LEU A 496 -13.82 5.34 -1.75
C LEU A 496 -13.25 6.64 -2.32
N ARG A 497 -13.17 6.69 -3.65
CA ARG A 497 -12.78 7.88 -4.41
C ARG A 497 -14.01 8.71 -4.71
N TYR A 498 -14.16 9.80 -3.96
CA TYR A 498 -15.30 10.71 -4.07
C TYR A 498 -15.38 11.41 -5.42
N ASP A 499 -14.23 11.68 -6.03
CA ASP A 499 -14.12 12.21 -7.38
C ASP A 499 -14.68 11.27 -8.44
N LEU A 500 -14.53 9.94 -8.29
CA LEU A 500 -15.20 8.97 -9.15
C LEU A 500 -16.68 8.82 -8.81
N ALA A 501 -17.02 8.85 -7.52
CA ALA A 501 -18.39 8.65 -7.07
C ALA A 501 -19.34 9.76 -7.54
N VAL A 502 -18.85 11.00 -7.68
CA VAL A 502 -19.66 12.14 -8.18
C VAL A 502 -20.12 11.92 -9.62
N GLU A 503 -19.39 11.15 -10.43
CA GLU A 503 -19.77 10.84 -11.81
C GLU A 503 -20.89 9.79 -11.91
N SER A 504 -21.25 9.12 -10.80
CA SER A 504 -22.33 8.14 -10.75
C SER A 504 -23.33 8.44 -9.62
N PRO A 505 -24.36 9.28 -9.87
CA PRO A 505 -25.40 9.58 -8.89
C PRO A 505 -26.16 8.33 -8.40
N GLU A 506 -26.36 7.34 -9.27
CA GLU A 506 -26.99 6.07 -8.89
C GLU A 506 -26.16 5.32 -7.85
N TYR A 507 -24.83 5.26 -8.03
CA TYR A 507 -23.93 4.63 -7.06
C TYR A 507 -24.01 5.32 -5.70
N VAL A 508 -23.97 6.65 -5.66
CA VAL A 508 -24.08 7.40 -4.40
C VAL A 508 -25.42 7.15 -3.72
N ARG A 509 -26.52 7.13 -4.49
CA ARG A 509 -27.85 6.82 -3.97
C ARG A 509 -27.90 5.41 -3.35
N GLU A 510 -27.41 4.40 -4.05
CA GLU A 510 -27.34 3.01 -3.56
C GLU A 510 -26.52 2.93 -2.25
N LEU A 511 -25.30 3.48 -2.27
CA LEU A 511 -24.36 3.49 -1.15
C LEU A 511 -24.99 4.10 0.12
N VAL A 512 -25.53 5.31 -0.01
CA VAL A 512 -26.07 6.08 1.12
C VAL A 512 -27.36 5.45 1.65
N THR A 513 -28.24 5.02 0.73
CA THR A 513 -29.54 4.45 1.09
C THR A 513 -29.39 3.11 1.80
N HIS A 514 -28.43 2.26 1.42
CA HIS A 514 -28.39 0.87 1.91
C HIS A 514 -27.16 0.52 2.75
N HIS A 515 -25.99 1.08 2.41
CA HIS A 515 -24.72 0.51 2.88
C HIS A 515 -23.93 1.37 3.87
N VAL A 516 -24.31 2.63 4.04
CA VAL A 516 -23.68 3.49 5.07
C VAL A 516 -24.30 3.21 6.44
N GLY A 517 -23.47 2.76 7.38
CA GLY A 517 -23.85 2.41 8.76
C GLY A 517 -24.11 3.58 9.71
N GLY A 518 -23.98 4.81 9.22
CA GLY A 518 -24.10 6.06 9.99
C GLY A 518 -22.96 7.02 9.66
N TYR A 519 -21.74 6.50 9.63
CA TYR A 519 -20.56 7.25 9.25
C TYR A 519 -19.97 6.73 7.96
N LEU A 520 -19.62 7.63 7.04
CA LEU A 520 -18.86 7.31 5.84
C LEU A 520 -17.49 7.97 5.91
N LYS A 521 -16.45 7.14 5.85
CA LYS A 521 -15.05 7.57 5.88
C LYS A 521 -14.64 8.04 4.49
N ILE A 522 -14.13 9.26 4.39
CA ILE A 522 -13.74 9.85 3.11
C ILE A 522 -12.46 10.65 3.29
N ALA A 523 -11.58 10.64 2.30
CA ALA A 523 -10.20 11.08 2.49
C ALA A 523 -9.84 12.20 1.49
N PRO A 524 -10.25 13.45 1.76
CA PRO A 524 -9.81 14.62 1.00
C PRO A 524 -8.32 14.91 1.22
N GLU A 525 -7.74 14.47 2.36
CA GLU A 525 -6.35 14.59 2.79
C GLU A 525 -5.85 16.00 3.08
N HIS A 526 -6.28 17.01 2.32
CA HIS A 526 -6.02 18.42 2.56
C HIS A 526 -7.09 19.29 1.86
N THR A 527 -7.09 20.60 2.15
CA THR A 527 -7.95 21.59 1.47
C THR A 527 -7.23 22.45 0.44
N GLU A 528 -5.89 22.47 0.46
CA GLU A 528 -5.07 23.49 -0.21
C GLU A 528 -4.32 22.88 -1.38
N ASN A 529 -4.21 23.60 -2.49
CA ASN A 529 -3.63 23.08 -3.72
C ASN A 529 -2.14 22.73 -3.59
N GLY A 530 -1.37 23.50 -2.81
CA GLY A 530 0.06 23.25 -2.59
C GLY A 530 0.36 21.80 -2.19
N PRO A 531 -0.18 21.30 -1.07
CA PRO A 531 -0.05 19.90 -0.68
C PRO A 531 -0.84 18.94 -1.59
N LEU A 532 -2.07 19.27 -2.03
CA LEU A 532 -2.88 18.37 -2.85
C LEU A 532 -2.23 18.03 -4.21
N ASP A 533 -1.54 18.98 -4.83
CA ASP A 533 -0.80 18.77 -6.07
C ASP A 533 0.38 17.83 -5.88
N LYS A 534 1.05 17.88 -4.72
CA LYS A 534 2.11 16.93 -4.37
C LYS A 534 1.55 15.57 -3.97
N MET A 535 0.31 15.51 -3.48
CA MET A 535 -0.40 14.27 -3.17
C MET A 535 -1.04 13.59 -4.40
N MET A 536 -1.17 14.32 -5.52
CA MET A 536 -1.97 13.93 -6.68
C MET A 536 -3.45 13.69 -6.33
N LYS A 537 -4.03 14.62 -5.59
CA LYS A 537 -5.44 14.62 -5.19
C LYS A 537 -6.16 15.82 -5.81
N PRO A 538 -7.45 15.68 -6.17
CA PRO A 538 -8.23 16.82 -6.66
C PRO A 538 -8.47 17.83 -5.54
N GLY A 539 -8.72 19.07 -5.92
CA GLY A 539 -9.09 20.15 -4.99
C GLY A 539 -10.36 19.85 -4.17
N ILE A 540 -10.56 20.62 -3.09
CA ILE A 540 -11.66 20.41 -2.15
C ILE A 540 -13.07 20.52 -2.77
N GLY A 541 -13.22 21.21 -3.91
CA GLY A 541 -14.50 21.34 -4.59
C GLY A 541 -15.14 20.00 -5.01
N SER A 542 -14.35 18.97 -5.33
CA SER A 542 -14.90 17.63 -5.61
C SER A 542 -15.46 16.96 -4.35
N TYR A 543 -14.87 17.24 -3.18
CA TYR A 543 -15.44 16.79 -1.90
C TYR A 543 -16.77 17.50 -1.61
N ASP A 544 -16.86 18.81 -1.87
CA ASP A 544 -18.10 19.56 -1.64
C ASP A 544 -19.25 19.07 -2.53
N ARG A 545 -18.98 18.77 -3.81
CA ARG A 545 -19.97 18.14 -4.71
C ARG A 545 -20.45 16.79 -4.17
N PHE A 546 -19.51 15.94 -3.73
CA PHE A 546 -19.86 14.66 -3.13
C PHE A 546 -20.69 14.83 -1.85
N LYS A 547 -20.31 15.77 -0.98
CA LYS A 547 -21.05 16.09 0.26
C LYS A 547 -22.48 16.50 -0.02
N GLN A 548 -22.72 17.34 -1.03
CA GLN A 548 -24.06 17.76 -1.43
C GLN A 548 -24.91 16.55 -1.88
N MET A 549 -24.35 15.65 -2.68
CA MET A 549 -25.04 14.42 -3.10
C MET A 549 -25.32 13.49 -1.92
N PHE A 550 -24.33 13.32 -1.03
CA PHE A 550 -24.47 12.51 0.18
C PHE A 550 -25.60 13.02 1.09
N GLU A 551 -25.62 14.33 1.37
CA GLU A 551 -26.66 14.94 2.20
C GLU A 551 -28.03 14.87 1.55
N LYS A 552 -28.12 15.07 0.23
CA LYS A 552 -29.36 14.92 -0.55
C LYS A 552 -29.93 13.51 -0.39
N TYR A 553 -29.15 12.47 -0.72
CA TYR A 553 -29.64 11.09 -0.66
C TYR A 553 -29.84 10.58 0.77
N SER A 554 -29.09 11.11 1.76
CA SER A 554 -29.33 10.78 3.17
C SER A 554 -30.70 11.28 3.63
N LYS A 555 -31.06 12.51 3.24
CA LYS A 555 -32.38 13.10 3.51
C LYS A 555 -33.50 12.33 2.80
N GLU A 556 -33.31 11.98 1.52
CA GLU A 556 -34.27 11.16 0.77
C GLU A 556 -34.48 9.77 1.42
N ALA A 557 -33.41 9.16 1.96
CA ALA A 557 -33.48 7.90 2.68
C ALA A 557 -34.02 8.02 4.12
N GLY A 558 -34.29 9.23 4.60
CA GLY A 558 -34.74 9.49 5.98
C GLY A 558 -33.70 9.14 7.04
N LYS A 559 -32.40 9.23 6.73
CA LYS A 559 -31.30 8.83 7.62
C LYS A 559 -30.46 10.02 8.06
N GLU A 560 -30.08 10.00 9.34
CA GLU A 560 -29.01 10.86 9.85
C GLU A 560 -27.66 10.16 9.67
N GLN A 561 -26.88 10.64 8.71
CA GLN A 561 -25.55 10.09 8.38
C GLN A 561 -24.54 11.23 8.27
N TYR A 562 -23.26 10.92 8.52
CA TYR A 562 -22.20 11.91 8.58
C TYR A 562 -20.95 11.47 7.84
N LEU A 563 -20.29 12.42 7.17
CA LEU A 563 -18.97 12.23 6.58
C LEU A 563 -17.89 12.42 7.65
N ILE A 564 -16.95 11.47 7.72
CA ILE A 564 -15.74 11.57 8.54
C ILE A 564 -14.56 11.81 7.59
N PRO A 565 -14.10 13.07 7.44
CA PRO A 565 -12.95 13.37 6.61
C PRO A 565 -11.63 12.96 7.28
N TYR A 566 -10.71 12.42 6.48
CA TYR A 566 -9.32 12.17 6.87
C TYR A 566 -8.40 13.24 6.29
N PHE A 567 -7.49 13.73 7.12
CA PHE A 567 -6.52 14.77 6.77
C PHE A 567 -5.11 14.34 7.19
N ILE A 568 -4.12 14.70 6.37
CA ILE A 568 -2.71 14.37 6.59
C ILE A 568 -1.97 15.67 6.92
N ALA A 569 -1.39 15.74 8.11
CA ALA A 569 -0.51 16.84 8.50
C ALA A 569 0.93 16.62 8.00
N ALA A 570 1.71 17.69 7.81
CA ALA A 570 3.16 17.63 7.57
C ALA A 570 3.59 16.83 6.32
N HIS A 571 2.73 16.75 5.29
CA HIS A 571 3.09 16.18 4.00
C HIS A 571 4.12 17.09 3.29
N PRO A 572 5.04 16.55 2.46
CA PRO A 572 5.92 17.37 1.62
C PRO A 572 5.14 18.38 0.77
N GLY A 573 5.63 19.62 0.73
CA GLY A 573 4.95 20.74 0.08
C GLY A 573 3.92 21.47 0.95
N THR A 574 3.70 21.05 2.21
CA THR A 574 2.78 21.73 3.15
C THR A 574 3.49 22.85 3.91
N THR A 575 2.94 24.05 3.87
CA THR A 575 3.38 25.21 4.66
C THR A 575 2.58 25.37 5.96
N ASP A 576 3.03 26.25 6.86
CA ASP A 576 2.28 26.58 8.08
C ASP A 576 0.97 27.32 7.74
N GLU A 577 0.95 28.10 6.65
CA GLU A 577 -0.25 28.75 6.13
C GLU A 577 -1.28 27.75 5.63
N ASP A 578 -0.84 26.71 4.91
CA ASP A 578 -1.74 25.65 4.44
C ASP A 578 -2.46 24.96 5.61
N MET A 579 -1.72 24.65 6.68
CA MET A 579 -2.27 24.03 7.87
C MET A 579 -3.21 24.96 8.66
N MET A 580 -2.90 26.26 8.69
CA MET A 580 -3.79 27.26 9.28
C MET A 580 -5.10 27.35 8.49
N ASN A 581 -5.05 27.37 7.16
CA ASN A 581 -6.23 27.41 6.30
C ASN A 581 -7.08 26.14 6.46
N LEU A 582 -6.44 24.97 6.53
CA LEU A 582 -7.11 23.72 6.85
C LEU A 582 -7.80 23.77 8.23
N ALA A 583 -7.14 24.33 9.25
CA ALA A 583 -7.75 24.49 10.58
C ALA A 583 -8.97 25.41 10.58
N LEU A 584 -8.92 26.51 9.80
CA LEU A 584 -10.06 27.40 9.59
C LEU A 584 -11.20 26.67 8.88
N TRP A 585 -10.90 25.89 7.84
CA TRP A 585 -11.88 25.09 7.12
C TRP A 585 -12.56 24.06 8.05
N LEU A 586 -11.79 23.37 8.89
CA LEU A 586 -12.30 22.44 9.90
C LEU A 586 -13.25 23.15 10.86
N LYS A 587 -12.87 24.33 11.37
CA LYS A 587 -13.69 25.11 12.29
C LYS A 587 -14.99 25.59 11.65
N ARG A 588 -14.93 26.10 10.42
CA ARG A 588 -16.11 26.55 9.65
C ARG A 588 -17.11 25.41 9.39
N ASN A 589 -16.60 24.21 9.12
CA ASN A 589 -17.41 23.02 8.88
C ASN A 589 -17.79 22.25 10.16
N GLY A 590 -17.44 22.76 11.35
CA GLY A 590 -17.81 22.16 12.62
C GLY A 590 -17.08 20.83 12.94
N PHE A 591 -15.95 20.56 12.27
CA PHE A 591 -15.16 19.35 12.52
C PHE A 591 -14.19 19.55 13.68
N ARG A 592 -14.11 18.54 14.55
CA ARG A 592 -13.14 18.44 15.64
C ARG A 592 -12.46 17.06 15.62
N ALA A 593 -11.24 17.01 15.07
CA ALA A 593 -10.45 15.79 14.94
C ALA A 593 -9.79 15.38 16.27
N ASP A 594 -10.17 14.23 16.84
CA ASP A 594 -9.49 13.69 18.02
C ASP A 594 -8.21 12.91 17.65
N GLN A 595 -8.25 12.15 16.55
CA GLN A 595 -7.10 11.41 16.02
C GLN A 595 -6.55 12.11 14.77
N VAL A 596 -5.28 12.49 14.84
CA VAL A 596 -4.58 13.14 13.73
C VAL A 596 -3.24 12.45 13.52
N GLN A 597 -2.94 12.15 12.28
CA GLN A 597 -1.68 11.53 11.89
C GLN A 597 -0.88 12.50 11.02
N ALA A 598 0.40 12.63 11.34
CA ALA A 598 1.35 13.30 10.47
C ALA A 598 1.83 12.32 9.39
N PHE A 599 2.19 12.86 8.24
CA PHE A 599 2.77 12.11 7.14
C PHE A 599 3.93 11.23 7.63
N TYR A 600 3.87 9.96 7.21
CA TYR A 600 4.91 8.97 7.40
C TYR A 600 5.63 8.74 6.07
N PRO A 601 6.96 8.93 6.00
CA PRO A 601 7.72 8.63 4.80
C PRO A 601 7.87 7.11 4.59
N SER A 602 6.88 6.49 3.95
CA SER A 602 6.89 5.07 3.60
C SER A 602 7.94 4.76 2.51
N PRO A 603 8.67 3.64 2.57
CA PRO A 603 9.61 3.26 1.53
C PRO A 603 8.97 3.25 0.13
N MET A 604 9.74 3.61 -0.89
CA MET A 604 9.35 3.69 -2.31
C MET A 604 8.25 4.70 -2.70
N ALA A 605 7.47 5.22 -1.77
CA ALA A 605 6.46 6.25 -2.06
C ALA A 605 7.11 7.51 -2.67
N SER A 606 6.45 8.10 -3.68
CA SER A 606 6.92 9.34 -4.32
C SER A 606 7.00 10.50 -3.32
N ALA A 607 6.07 10.58 -2.37
CA ALA A 607 6.10 11.57 -1.30
C ALA A 607 7.33 11.39 -0.39
N THR A 608 7.80 10.15 -0.16
CA THR A 608 9.03 9.91 0.60
C THR A 608 10.26 10.39 -0.15
N ALA A 609 10.29 10.26 -1.48
CA ALA A 609 11.33 10.88 -2.28
C ALA A 609 11.30 12.40 -2.17
N MET A 610 10.12 13.03 -2.17
CA MET A 610 10.00 14.47 -1.90
C MET A 610 10.51 14.82 -0.49
N TYR A 611 10.11 14.05 0.52
CA TYR A 611 10.51 14.25 1.92
C TYR A 611 12.03 14.17 2.11
N HIS A 612 12.68 13.17 1.51
CA HIS A 612 14.11 12.99 1.64
C HIS A 612 14.88 14.02 0.79
N SER A 613 14.52 14.15 -0.49
CA SER A 613 15.32 14.89 -1.47
C SER A 613 15.03 16.39 -1.55
N GLY A 614 13.86 16.83 -1.08
CA GLY A 614 13.37 18.18 -1.35
C GLY A 614 13.07 18.44 -2.83
N LYS A 615 12.94 17.41 -3.68
CA LYS A 615 12.61 17.54 -5.10
C LYS A 615 11.33 16.79 -5.44
N ASN A 616 10.62 17.27 -6.46
CA ASN A 616 9.37 16.68 -6.93
C ASN A 616 9.63 15.63 -8.05
N PRO A 617 9.51 14.31 -7.80
CA PRO A 617 9.78 13.28 -8.81
C PRO A 617 8.64 13.09 -9.83
N LEU A 618 7.50 13.78 -9.69
CA LEU A 618 6.36 13.62 -10.60
C LEU A 618 6.63 14.13 -12.02
N ARG A 619 7.63 15.00 -12.16
CA ARG A 619 8.10 15.55 -13.45
C ARG A 619 9.59 15.28 -13.60
N LYS A 620 10.14 15.55 -14.78
CA LYS A 620 11.58 15.38 -15.04
C LYS A 620 12.39 16.17 -13.99
N VAL A 621 13.30 15.48 -13.31
CA VAL A 621 14.09 16.04 -12.20
C VAL A 621 15.43 16.52 -12.74
N SER A 622 15.86 17.69 -12.29
CA SER A 622 17.18 18.28 -12.52
C SER A 622 17.62 19.01 -11.25
N TYR A 623 18.89 19.41 -11.18
CA TYR A 623 19.38 20.22 -10.05
C TYR A 623 18.64 21.56 -9.91
N LYS A 624 18.14 22.11 -11.03
CA LYS A 624 17.35 23.35 -11.10
C LYS A 624 15.84 23.13 -10.92
N SER A 625 15.39 21.89 -10.75
CA SER A 625 13.96 21.61 -10.55
C SER A 625 13.46 22.20 -9.24
N GLU A 626 12.15 22.43 -9.20
CA GLU A 626 11.39 22.91 -8.04
C GLU A 626 11.90 22.31 -6.72
N SER A 627 12.13 23.18 -5.73
CA SER A 627 12.40 22.78 -4.36
C SER A 627 11.07 22.57 -3.62
N VAL A 628 10.92 21.43 -2.96
CA VAL A 628 9.74 21.07 -2.18
C VAL A 628 10.08 21.24 -0.70
N GLY A 629 9.35 22.11 0.00
CA GLY A 629 9.47 22.28 1.45
C GLY A 629 9.10 20.98 2.18
N THR A 630 9.86 20.60 3.21
CA THR A 630 9.63 19.37 3.97
C THR A 630 9.62 19.62 5.47
N VAL A 631 8.63 19.05 6.15
CA VAL A 631 8.39 19.28 7.59
C VAL A 631 9.06 18.15 8.39
N LYS A 632 10.38 18.30 8.63
CA LYS A 632 11.19 17.30 9.35
C LYS A 632 11.28 17.58 10.86
N GLY A 633 11.33 18.85 11.25
CA GLY A 633 11.53 19.26 12.64
C GLY A 633 10.35 18.90 13.54
N GLU A 634 10.63 18.37 14.74
CA GLU A 634 9.60 17.93 15.70
C GLU A 634 8.64 19.08 16.08
N ARG A 635 9.17 20.29 16.33
CA ARG A 635 8.36 21.47 16.64
C ARG A 635 7.34 21.78 15.55
N GLN A 636 7.76 21.77 14.28
CA GLN A 636 6.89 22.09 13.15
C GLN A 636 5.88 20.96 12.88
N ARG A 637 6.28 19.69 13.00
CA ARG A 637 5.34 18.55 12.92
C ARG A 637 4.27 18.62 14.00
N ARG A 638 4.67 18.96 15.24
CA ARG A 638 3.74 19.19 16.36
C ARG A 638 2.81 20.38 16.08
N LEU A 639 3.33 21.47 15.51
CA LEU A 639 2.52 22.62 15.09
C LEU A 639 1.45 22.23 14.05
N HIS A 640 1.84 21.48 13.01
CA HIS A 640 0.89 21.03 11.98
C HIS A 640 -0.23 20.16 12.60
N LYS A 641 0.12 19.24 13.51
CA LYS A 641 -0.88 18.47 14.26
C LYS A 641 -1.74 19.34 15.19
N ALA A 642 -1.15 20.38 15.78
CA ALA A 642 -1.87 21.33 16.63
C ALA A 642 -2.94 22.10 15.84
N PHE A 643 -2.67 22.47 14.59
CA PHE A 643 -3.68 23.09 13.71
C PHE A 643 -4.88 22.17 13.46
N LEU A 644 -4.66 20.88 13.19
CA LEU A 644 -5.76 19.91 13.06
C LEU A 644 -6.56 19.74 14.36
N ARG A 645 -5.89 19.88 15.51
CA ARG A 645 -6.48 19.82 16.86
C ARG A 645 -6.62 21.22 17.48
N TYR A 646 -7.10 22.20 16.69
CA TYR A 646 -7.26 23.59 17.12
C TYR A 646 -8.12 23.77 18.39
N HIS A 647 -9.03 22.82 18.64
CA HIS A 647 -9.96 22.85 19.77
C HIS A 647 -9.35 22.31 21.08
N ASP A 648 -8.18 21.66 21.05
CA ASP A 648 -7.50 21.15 22.23
C ASP A 648 -6.73 22.27 22.95
N PRO A 649 -7.07 22.62 24.20
CA PRO A 649 -6.42 23.71 24.94
C PRO A 649 -4.91 23.55 25.11
N ASN A 650 -4.39 22.32 25.10
CA ASN A 650 -2.95 22.07 25.22
C ASN A 650 -2.14 22.63 24.03
N ASN A 651 -2.81 22.83 22.89
CA ASN A 651 -2.18 23.33 21.68
C ASN A 651 -2.22 24.86 21.56
N TRP A 652 -3.09 25.54 22.32
CA TRP A 652 -3.32 26.99 22.18
C TRP A 652 -2.07 27.85 22.45
N PRO A 653 -1.18 27.56 23.40
CA PRO A 653 0.04 28.34 23.57
C PRO A 653 0.91 28.36 22.30
N LEU A 654 1.13 27.17 21.71
CA LEU A 654 1.90 27.02 20.48
C LEU A 654 1.21 27.72 19.30
N LEU A 655 -0.10 27.51 19.13
CA LEU A 655 -0.87 28.15 18.06
C LEU A 655 -0.87 29.68 18.20
N ARG A 656 -0.96 30.20 19.42
CA ARG A 656 -0.97 31.65 19.68
C ARG A 656 0.36 32.30 19.33
N GLU A 657 1.48 31.67 19.70
CA GLU A 657 2.82 32.12 19.33
C GLU A 657 2.97 32.15 17.80
N THR A 658 2.61 31.07 17.12
CA THR A 658 2.71 30.96 15.66
C THR A 658 1.80 31.95 14.94
N LEU A 659 0.54 32.09 15.35
CA LEU A 659 -0.41 33.04 14.73
C LEU A 659 0.08 34.48 14.85
N LYS A 660 0.69 34.86 15.99
CA LYS A 660 1.33 36.17 16.14
C LYS A 660 2.52 36.33 15.20
N ALA A 661 3.38 35.32 15.11
CA ALA A 661 4.54 35.34 14.22
C ALA A 661 4.14 35.42 12.73
N MET A 662 3.02 34.81 12.35
CA MET A 662 2.45 34.89 10.99
C MET A 662 1.70 36.19 10.72
N GLY A 663 1.61 37.13 11.69
CA GLY A 663 0.82 38.35 11.56
C GLY A 663 -0.70 38.13 11.60
N ARG A 664 -1.16 36.93 11.97
CA ARG A 664 -2.57 36.50 12.01
C ARG A 664 -3.19 36.56 13.40
N SER A 665 -2.91 37.66 14.11
CA SER A 665 -3.49 37.89 15.44
C SER A 665 -5.02 38.08 15.41
N ASP A 666 -5.57 38.42 14.23
CA ASP A 666 -7.01 38.46 13.94
C ASP A 666 -7.72 37.11 14.16
N LEU A 667 -6.98 35.99 14.20
CA LEU A 667 -7.52 34.67 14.47
C LEU A 667 -7.53 34.31 15.97
N ILE A 668 -7.15 35.23 16.86
CA ILE A 668 -7.13 35.04 18.31
C ILE A 668 -8.26 35.84 18.95
N GLY A 669 -9.26 35.16 19.51
CA GLY A 669 -10.42 35.82 20.09
C GLY A 669 -11.51 34.85 20.52
N ASN A 670 -12.49 35.35 21.25
CA ASN A 670 -13.50 34.49 21.90
C ASN A 670 -14.75 34.26 21.05
N SER A 671 -14.85 34.87 19.86
CA SER A 671 -16.00 34.67 18.95
C SER A 671 -15.81 33.46 18.03
N LYS A 672 -16.89 33.05 17.35
CA LYS A 672 -16.89 31.88 16.44
C LYS A 672 -15.93 32.03 15.25
N GLN A 673 -15.57 33.26 14.85
CA GLN A 673 -14.73 33.54 13.68
C GLN A 673 -13.23 33.36 13.93
N HIS A 674 -12.79 33.46 15.19
CA HIS A 674 -11.40 33.28 15.58
C HIS A 674 -11.06 31.80 15.56
N LEU A 675 -9.78 31.40 15.43
CA LEU A 675 -9.37 30.00 15.48
C LEU A 675 -9.25 29.50 16.93
N ILE A 676 -8.56 30.27 17.78
CA ILE A 676 -8.29 29.97 19.20
C ILE A 676 -8.75 31.12 20.13
N PRO A 677 -9.08 30.83 21.41
CA PRO A 677 -9.48 31.86 22.36
C PRO A 677 -8.29 32.63 22.95
N THR A 678 -8.58 33.77 23.58
CA THR A 678 -7.57 34.59 24.27
C THR A 678 -7.13 33.99 25.59
N PHE A 679 -8.01 33.26 26.29
CA PHE A 679 -7.72 32.65 27.59
C PHE A 679 -7.05 31.27 27.46
N GLN A 680 -6.42 30.81 28.55
CA GLN A 680 -5.85 29.47 28.69
C GLN A 680 -6.46 28.83 29.95
N PRO A 681 -7.23 27.72 29.82
CA PRO A 681 -7.76 27.02 30.99
C PRO A 681 -6.63 26.30 31.73
N ALA A 682 -6.78 26.13 33.04
CA ALA A 682 -5.97 25.19 33.81
C ALA A 682 -6.26 23.77 33.31
N VAL A 683 -5.26 23.11 32.74
CA VAL A 683 -5.35 21.76 32.22
C VAL A 683 -4.66 20.81 33.19
N ASP A 684 -5.40 19.90 33.82
CA ASP A 684 -4.82 18.80 34.59
C ASP A 684 -4.06 17.84 33.67
N SER A 685 -3.04 17.18 34.22
CA SER A 685 -2.10 16.31 33.52
C SER A 685 -2.78 15.34 32.55
N TYR A 686 -2.23 15.27 31.34
CA TYR A 686 -2.62 14.41 30.22
C TYR A 686 -3.16 13.02 30.63
N GLN A 687 -4.48 12.80 30.48
CA GLN A 687 -5.04 11.47 30.34
C GLN A 687 -5.15 11.13 28.85
N SER A 688 -4.33 10.19 28.38
CA SER A 688 -4.45 9.69 27.01
C SER A 688 -5.86 9.11 26.79
N ALA A 689 -6.49 9.43 25.65
CA ALA A 689 -7.84 8.95 25.31
C ALA A 689 -7.91 7.43 25.01
N ARG A 690 -6.85 6.66 25.32
CA ARG A 690 -6.74 5.24 25.03
C ARG A 690 -7.10 4.35 26.22
N ARG A 691 -8.01 4.77 27.11
CA ARG A 691 -8.61 3.82 28.05
C ARG A 691 -9.46 2.81 27.26
N LYS A 692 -9.14 1.53 27.50
CA LYS A 692 -9.85 0.32 27.05
C LYS A 692 -11.36 0.52 27.03
N ASN A 693 -12.00 0.17 25.91
CA ASN A 693 -13.38 -0.31 25.78
C ASN A 693 -14.36 0.06 26.91
N SER A 694 -14.54 1.36 27.17
CA SER A 694 -15.58 1.83 28.09
C SER A 694 -16.04 3.22 27.65
N THR A 695 -16.98 3.23 26.71
CA THR A 695 -17.85 4.40 26.51
C THR A 695 -18.85 4.42 27.68
N PRO A 696 -18.99 5.51 28.44
CA PRO A 696 -20.21 5.74 29.21
C PRO A 696 -21.37 5.85 28.22
N ALA A 697 -22.44 5.10 28.44
CA ALA A 697 -23.63 5.17 27.59
C ALA A 697 -24.29 6.55 27.73
N GLY A 698 -24.35 7.33 26.65
CA GLY A 698 -25.06 8.61 26.63
C GLY A 698 -24.70 9.51 25.44
N SER A 699 -25.53 9.47 24.40
CA SER A 699 -25.72 10.45 23.29
C SER A 699 -24.48 10.91 22.47
N PRO A 700 -24.44 10.67 21.14
CA PRO A 700 -23.51 11.37 20.25
C PRO A 700 -23.88 12.85 20.15
N LYS A 701 -22.92 13.76 20.38
CA LYS A 701 -23.04 15.17 19.99
C LYS A 701 -22.52 15.35 18.56
N ALA A 702 -23.26 16.08 17.73
CA ALA A 702 -22.81 16.50 16.40
C ALA A 702 -21.44 17.20 16.46
N GLY A 703 -20.53 16.85 15.54
CA GLY A 703 -19.25 17.55 15.34
C GLY A 703 -18.00 16.96 16.03
N ARG A 704 -18.10 15.81 16.72
CA ARG A 704 -16.92 15.11 17.27
C ARG A 704 -16.46 14.00 16.32
N LEU A 705 -15.28 14.12 15.70
CA LEU A 705 -14.66 13.02 14.96
C LEU A 705 -14.08 12.03 15.97
N LEU A 706 -14.82 10.97 16.26
CA LEU A 706 -14.28 9.76 16.88
C LEU A 706 -14.02 8.75 15.77
N THR A 707 -12.76 8.51 15.43
CA THR A 707 -12.35 7.37 14.61
C THR A 707 -12.43 6.10 15.45
N GLN A 708 -13.66 5.60 15.67
CA GLN A 708 -13.83 4.24 16.17
C GLN A 708 -13.52 3.24 15.04
N HIS A 709 -12.71 2.24 15.37
CA HIS A 709 -12.34 1.12 14.51
C HIS A 709 -13.35 -0.05 14.57
N THR A 710 -14.61 0.21 14.91
CA THR A 710 -15.60 -0.85 15.09
C THR A 710 -16.91 -0.45 14.43
N GLY A 711 -17.18 -1.03 13.26
CA GLY A 711 -18.42 -0.88 12.51
C GLY A 711 -19.59 -1.65 13.12
N LEU A 712 -19.85 -1.48 14.42
CA LEU A 712 -21.03 -2.04 15.07
C LEU A 712 -21.86 -0.93 15.72
N PRO A 713 -23.20 -0.92 15.51
CA PRO A 713 -24.07 0.01 16.22
C PRO A 713 -24.16 -0.35 17.72
N PRO A 714 -24.54 0.59 18.60
CA PRO A 714 -24.76 0.31 20.02
C PRO A 714 -25.87 -0.74 20.18
N ARG A 715 -25.62 -1.80 20.96
CA ARG A 715 -26.66 -2.75 21.39
C ARG A 715 -27.63 -2.03 22.34
N GLU A 716 -28.92 -2.06 22.03
CA GLU A 716 -29.97 -1.78 23.03
C GLU A 716 -29.97 -2.91 24.06
N THR A 717 -29.26 -2.73 25.17
CA THR A 717 -29.46 -3.59 26.34
C THR A 717 -30.70 -3.09 27.07
N GLY A 718 -31.82 -3.78 26.86
CA GLY A 718 -33.05 -3.61 27.62
C GLY A 718 -32.79 -3.73 29.13
N LYS A 719 -33.15 -2.68 29.88
CA LYS A 719 -33.14 -2.68 31.34
C LYS A 719 -34.12 -3.73 31.87
N ARG A 720 -33.60 -4.81 32.45
CA ARG A 720 -34.39 -5.72 33.29
C ARG A 720 -34.72 -4.99 34.60
N LYS A 721 -36.01 -4.77 34.86
CA LYS A 721 -36.52 -4.15 36.11
C LYS A 721 -36.07 -4.98 37.33
N SER A 722 -35.40 -4.34 38.28
CA SER A 722 -35.10 -4.89 39.60
C SER A 722 -36.40 -4.98 40.43
N ALA A 723 -36.85 -6.19 40.75
CA ALA A 723 -37.91 -6.42 41.72
C ALA A 723 -37.38 -6.20 43.14
N LYS A 724 -38.06 -5.35 43.92
CA LYS A 724 -37.83 -5.15 45.36
C LYS A 724 -38.30 -6.38 46.13
N GLY A 725 -37.38 -7.12 46.75
CA GLY A 725 -37.69 -8.09 47.80
C GLY A 725 -37.49 -7.47 49.18
N LYS A 726 -38.54 -7.43 50.00
CA LYS A 726 -38.47 -7.11 51.44
C LYS A 726 -37.78 -8.25 52.21
N PRO A 727 -37.05 -7.98 53.31
CA PRO A 727 -36.50 -9.02 54.16
C PRO A 727 -37.57 -9.57 55.12
N ARG A 728 -37.51 -10.87 55.43
CA ARG A 728 -38.14 -11.45 56.63
C ARG A 728 -37.04 -11.94 57.59
N PRO A 729 -37.22 -11.80 58.91
CA PRO A 729 -36.28 -12.24 59.92
C PRO A 729 -36.45 -13.74 60.21
N GLY A 730 -35.36 -14.39 60.62
CA GLY A 730 -35.22 -15.85 60.66
C GLY A 730 -35.87 -16.58 61.83
N ALA A 731 -35.57 -17.88 61.90
CA ALA A 731 -35.36 -18.70 63.10
C ALA A 731 -35.26 -20.18 62.70
N ARG A 732 -34.21 -20.83 63.22
CA ARG A 732 -33.94 -22.27 63.35
C ARG A 732 -33.64 -23.08 62.08
#